data_AF-A0A9E2DTU0-F1
#
_entry.id   AF-A0A9E2DTU0-F1
#
_cell.length_a   1.000
_cell.length_b   1.000
_cell.length_c   1.000
_cell.angle_alpha   90.00
_cell.angle_beta   90.00
_cell.angle_gamma   90.00
#
_symmetry.space_group_name_H-M   'P 1'
#
loop_
_entity.id
_entity.type
_entity.pdbx_description
1 polymer ?
#
loop_
_entity_poly.entity_id
_entity_poly.type
_entity_poly.pdbx_seq_one_letter_code
_entity_poly.pdbx_strand_id
1 'polypeptide(L)'
;MNIKTILTTVVIAGVVPAVLIAHQDDPKIKDLQPAVKADAFRLAEHPAGLRNIGGFDSENVVLHSWLPLNELDGADSGNDSWGYVSPSGREYALMGTSSGTVVVEITNPGNAQVIASLNGPNSLWRDIKTYGTYMYCVSEGGGGIQVFNLADIDNGNVQTLNSAGSGSSHNVVIDTESGFLYRTGGVADGMYIYSLANPAAPVQVGQWTDRYIHDAQVVTYTNGPFSGRQIAFCCAGFSGGWSDTGLTIVDVTNKSNPFVVSQTYYNNAEYCHQGWLSEDRQHFYINDELDEQTNGGSTTTRIIDVADIENPSYVGTFTSGSTAIDHNLYTHNGMIFEANYRSGLRVFDATDPLNPTQYAYFDTYPTNDNASFNGLWNVYPYFPSGTVIGSDLERGLFVWKLGVLDPCDTPLGSCVNDIDGNGTVGVSDILAVIENWGISGDGTFRPIGDVNDSCSVDISDLLQLVGDWGSECIITGACCLSDFSCAELSFNTCSEQDGTYYGDESLCSDTNCPGAGDECNTAMVAQLGANSYETNSATPSSPEPDDSQCEGTYMNWANSQDIWFVWVAEYTGTVHFTTCEDSSFDTSMALYEGACNNQVACNGDGNGDNGCQSYYSAIDFNVQKGSNYYIRIGGWEGATGSGVLTIE
;
A
#
# COMPACT_ATOMS: atom_id res chain seq x y z
N MET A 1 -44.81 -24.95 58.71
CA MET A 1 -43.67 -25.71 58.18
C MET A 1 -43.95 -25.98 56.70
N ASN A 2 -43.15 -25.61 55.71
CA ASN A 2 -41.92 -24.83 55.63
C ASN A 2 -41.79 -24.33 54.18
N ILE A 3 -41.51 -23.04 54.05
CA ILE A 3 -40.65 -22.36 53.07
C ILE A 3 -40.79 -22.76 51.59
N LYS A 4 -41.38 -21.86 50.79
CA LYS A 4 -41.01 -21.66 49.38
C LYS A 4 -40.54 -20.22 49.19
N THR A 5 -39.30 -20.12 48.75
CA THR A 5 -38.48 -18.94 48.49
C THR A 5 -39.13 -18.01 47.45
N ILE A 6 -39.12 -16.70 47.73
CA ILE A 6 -39.42 -15.64 46.76
C ILE A 6 -38.17 -15.45 45.89
N LEU A 7 -38.26 -15.73 44.59
CA LEU A 7 -37.30 -15.26 43.60
C LEU A 7 -37.83 -13.96 42.99
N THR A 8 -37.14 -12.86 43.30
CA THR A 8 -37.32 -11.57 42.66
C THR A 8 -36.47 -11.58 41.38
N THR A 9 -37.09 -11.70 40.21
CA THR A 9 -36.40 -11.49 38.93
C THR A 9 -36.37 -9.99 38.66
N VAL A 10 -35.21 -9.36 38.86
CA VAL A 10 -34.91 -8.01 38.39
C VAL A 10 -34.68 -8.10 36.89
N VAL A 11 -35.62 -7.58 36.09
CA VAL A 11 -35.41 -7.36 34.66
C VAL A 11 -34.57 -6.10 34.54
N ILE A 12 -33.25 -6.27 34.38
CA ILE A 12 -32.36 -5.19 33.94
C ILE A 12 -32.64 -5.00 32.46
N ALA A 13 -33.42 -3.97 32.12
CA ALA A 13 -33.51 -3.46 30.76
C ALA A 13 -32.16 -2.80 30.44
N GLY A 14 -31.20 -3.61 29.99
CA GLY A 14 -30.00 -3.12 29.33
C GLY A 14 -30.42 -2.51 28.00
N VAL A 15 -30.49 -1.19 27.94
CA VAL A 15 -30.49 -0.47 26.67
C VAL A 15 -29.08 -0.64 26.11
N VAL A 16 -28.88 -1.69 25.32
CA VAL A 16 -27.75 -1.75 24.40
C VAL A 16 -28.06 -0.70 23.34
N PRO A 17 -27.24 0.34 23.14
CA PRO A 17 -27.41 1.19 21.97
C PRO A 17 -27.16 0.30 20.76
N ALA A 18 -28.20 0.02 20.00
CA ALA A 18 -28.05 -0.58 18.69
C ALA A 18 -27.26 0.42 17.83
N VAL A 19 -25.97 0.14 17.64
CA VAL A 19 -25.20 0.78 16.59
C VAL A 19 -25.76 0.23 15.28
N LEU A 20 -26.63 1.00 14.64
CA LEU A 20 -27.17 0.71 13.32
C LEU A 20 -26.08 1.06 12.30
N ILE A 21 -25.37 0.04 11.84
CA ILE A 21 -24.34 0.08 10.78
C ILE A 21 -25.08 0.25 9.43
N ALA A 22 -24.56 1.08 8.53
CA ALA A 22 -25.23 1.41 7.26
C ALA A 22 -25.24 0.23 6.26
N HIS A 23 -24.32 -0.74 6.41
CA HIS A 23 -24.36 -2.03 5.74
C HIS A 23 -24.43 -3.21 6.75
N GLN A 24 -25.60 -3.81 6.95
CA GLN A 24 -25.78 -4.90 7.92
C GLN A 24 -25.21 -6.26 7.47
N ASP A 25 -24.87 -6.43 6.18
CA ASP A 25 -24.45 -7.70 5.57
C ASP A 25 -23.33 -7.48 4.51
N ASP A 26 -22.34 -6.64 4.81
CA ASP A 26 -21.33 -6.30 3.81
C ASP A 26 -20.45 -7.51 3.43
N PRO A 27 -20.33 -7.83 2.13
CA PRO A 27 -19.55 -8.98 1.69
C PRO A 27 -18.04 -8.81 1.90
N LYS A 28 -17.51 -7.57 1.97
CA LYS A 28 -16.08 -7.26 2.17
C LYS A 28 -15.56 -7.78 3.51
N ILE A 29 -16.41 -7.80 4.54
CA ILE A 29 -16.07 -8.36 5.87
C ILE A 29 -15.68 -9.84 5.78
N LYS A 30 -16.18 -10.57 4.78
CA LYS A 30 -15.89 -12.00 4.59
C LYS A 30 -14.50 -12.26 4.00
N ASP A 31 -13.94 -11.26 3.33
CA ASP A 31 -12.67 -11.36 2.63
C ASP A 31 -11.51 -10.73 3.41
N LEU A 32 -11.77 -10.14 4.57
CA LEU A 32 -10.76 -9.44 5.39
C LEU A 32 -9.49 -10.28 5.55
N GLN A 33 -8.38 -9.72 5.09
CA GLN A 33 -7.04 -10.23 5.33
C GLN A 33 -6.31 -9.31 6.30
N PRO A 34 -5.31 -9.82 7.04
CA PRO A 34 -4.42 -8.97 7.83
C PRO A 34 -3.69 -7.96 6.94
N ALA A 35 -3.46 -6.76 7.48
CA ALA A 35 -2.56 -5.78 6.86
C ALA A 35 -1.17 -6.38 6.59
N VAL A 36 -0.63 -6.08 5.41
CA VAL A 36 0.73 -6.46 5.04
C VAL A 36 1.70 -5.54 5.78
N LYS A 37 2.66 -6.14 6.48
CA LYS A 37 3.75 -5.41 7.13
C LYS A 37 4.99 -5.45 6.25
N ALA A 38 5.50 -4.28 5.91
CA ALA A 38 6.73 -4.12 5.14
C ALA A 38 7.34 -2.74 5.43
N ASP A 39 8.59 -2.55 5.04
CA ASP A 39 9.20 -1.22 5.04
C ASP A 39 8.64 -0.38 3.88
N ALA A 40 8.60 0.93 4.08
CA ALA A 40 8.19 1.87 3.05
C ALA A 40 9.17 1.83 1.88
N PHE A 41 8.65 1.74 0.66
CA PHE A 41 9.43 1.91 -0.55
C PHE A 41 9.39 3.37 -1.01
N ARG A 42 10.55 3.93 -1.34
CA ARG A 42 10.71 5.26 -1.93
C ARG A 42 11.73 5.21 -3.04
N LEU A 43 11.33 5.55 -4.26
CA LEU A 43 12.24 5.52 -5.43
C LEU A 43 13.49 6.38 -5.22
N ALA A 44 13.40 7.47 -4.44
CA ALA A 44 14.55 8.31 -4.11
C ALA A 44 15.63 7.60 -3.27
N GLU A 45 15.27 6.52 -2.56
CA GLU A 45 16.18 5.67 -1.78
C GLU A 45 16.76 4.53 -2.63
N HIS A 46 16.27 4.35 -3.87
CA HIS A 46 16.66 3.26 -4.77
C HIS A 46 17.00 3.78 -6.20
N PRO A 47 18.14 4.49 -6.38
CA PRO A 47 18.49 5.15 -7.66
C PRO A 47 18.71 4.18 -8.82
N ALA A 48 19.03 2.92 -8.53
CA ALA A 48 19.38 1.91 -9.52
C ALA A 48 18.14 1.22 -10.14
N GLY A 49 17.23 1.99 -10.75
CA GLY A 49 16.32 1.51 -11.81
C GLY A 49 15.63 0.16 -11.62
N LEU A 50 15.25 -0.20 -10.40
CA LEU A 50 14.68 -1.52 -10.10
C LEU A 50 13.26 -1.60 -10.65
N ARG A 51 13.11 -2.24 -11.81
CA ARG A 51 11.82 -2.54 -12.47
C ARG A 51 10.97 -3.60 -11.73
N ASN A 52 11.24 -3.90 -10.46
CA ASN A 52 10.57 -5.01 -9.76
C ASN A 52 10.71 -4.93 -8.22
N ILE A 53 10.48 -3.77 -7.62
CA ILE A 53 10.40 -3.69 -6.15
C ILE A 53 9.00 -4.09 -5.71
N GLY A 54 8.91 -5.16 -4.92
CA GLY A 54 7.67 -5.62 -4.29
C GLY A 54 6.94 -6.78 -4.98
N GLY A 55 7.45 -7.31 -6.11
CA GLY A 55 6.83 -8.43 -6.81
C GLY A 55 5.48 -8.09 -7.45
N PHE A 56 5.26 -6.82 -7.79
CA PHE A 56 4.05 -6.32 -8.43
C PHE A 56 4.22 -6.28 -9.95
N ASP A 57 3.36 -6.98 -10.68
CA ASP A 57 3.33 -6.92 -12.14
C ASP A 57 2.77 -5.56 -12.59
N SER A 58 3.37 -4.97 -13.62
CA SER A 58 2.96 -3.66 -14.13
C SER A 58 3.32 -3.42 -15.59
N GLU A 59 2.60 -2.51 -16.23
CA GLU A 59 2.86 -2.02 -17.59
C GLU A 59 2.52 -0.53 -17.70
N ASN A 60 3.41 0.25 -18.32
CA ASN A 60 3.25 1.70 -18.56
C ASN A 60 2.86 2.53 -17.33
N VAL A 61 3.37 2.11 -16.16
CA VAL A 61 3.25 2.83 -14.90
C VAL A 61 4.48 2.50 -14.04
N VAL A 62 4.90 3.47 -13.26
CA VAL A 62 6.08 3.40 -12.40
C VAL A 62 5.65 3.63 -10.97
N LEU A 63 6.06 2.74 -10.06
CA LEU A 63 5.94 2.95 -8.63
C LEU A 63 7.00 3.96 -8.17
N HIS A 64 6.54 5.06 -7.57
CA HIS A 64 7.40 6.08 -7.00
C HIS A 64 7.53 5.95 -5.48
N SER A 65 6.44 5.67 -4.77
CA SER A 65 6.47 5.33 -3.36
C SER A 65 5.38 4.30 -3.02
N TRP A 66 5.63 3.47 -2.03
CA TRP A 66 4.63 2.60 -1.41
C TRP A 66 4.79 2.67 0.10
N LEU A 67 3.70 3.04 0.80
CA LEU A 67 3.65 3.15 2.25
C LEU A 67 2.68 2.10 2.81
N PRO A 68 3.19 0.97 3.32
CA PRO A 68 2.41 -0.04 4.04
C PRO A 68 1.68 0.55 5.25
N LEU A 69 0.59 -0.10 5.69
CA LEU A 69 -0.22 0.40 6.81
C LEU A 69 0.59 0.59 8.11
N ASN A 70 1.61 -0.23 8.37
CA ASN A 70 2.52 -0.05 9.52
C ASN A 70 3.37 1.22 9.44
N GLU A 71 3.65 1.71 8.23
CA GLU A 71 4.39 2.96 7.98
C GLU A 71 3.47 4.19 7.94
N LEU A 72 2.15 3.98 7.98
CA LEU A 72 1.14 5.03 8.03
C LEU A 72 0.69 5.30 9.47
N ASP A 73 -0.36 4.62 9.92
CA ASP A 73 -0.95 4.75 11.26
C ASP A 73 -1.10 3.42 12.00
N GLY A 74 -0.64 2.31 11.40
CA GLY A 74 -0.76 0.97 11.95
C GLY A 74 -2.19 0.44 11.98
N ALA A 75 -3.10 0.99 11.19
CA ALA A 75 -4.49 0.53 11.11
C ALA A 75 -4.61 -0.88 10.51
N ASP A 76 -5.72 -1.56 10.82
CA ASP A 76 -6.01 -2.91 10.34
C ASP A 76 -6.30 -2.98 8.83
N SER A 77 -6.70 -1.86 8.22
CA SER A 77 -7.01 -1.76 6.79
C SER A 77 -6.99 -0.31 6.28
N GLY A 78 -6.70 -0.16 4.98
CA GLY A 78 -6.94 1.07 4.21
C GLY A 78 -8.37 1.17 3.69
N ASN A 79 -8.79 2.35 3.22
CA ASN A 79 -10.03 2.54 2.45
C ASN A 79 -9.88 3.69 1.46
N ASP A 80 -10.82 4.62 1.32
CA ASP A 80 -10.78 5.65 0.28
C ASP A 80 -9.49 6.51 0.27
N SER A 81 -9.22 7.15 -0.86
CA SER A 81 -8.15 8.14 -1.02
C SER A 81 -8.61 9.37 -1.79
N TRP A 82 -8.03 10.53 -1.46
CA TRP A 82 -8.26 11.77 -2.19
C TRP A 82 -6.98 12.61 -2.24
N GLY A 83 -7.01 13.73 -2.97
CA GLY A 83 -5.89 14.64 -3.08
C GLY A 83 -6.18 16.06 -2.59
N TYR A 84 -5.12 16.75 -2.18
CA TYR A 84 -5.11 18.17 -1.91
C TYR A 84 -3.85 18.83 -2.48
N VAL A 85 -4.03 19.97 -3.12
CA VAL A 85 -2.92 20.85 -3.55
C VAL A 85 -3.01 22.12 -2.72
N SER A 86 -1.97 22.38 -1.94
CA SER A 86 -1.88 23.60 -1.14
C SER A 86 -1.73 24.85 -2.04
N PRO A 87 -2.03 26.05 -1.52
CA PRO A 87 -1.80 27.30 -2.26
C PRO A 87 -0.33 27.53 -2.67
N SER A 88 0.64 26.85 -2.05
CA SER A 88 2.06 26.93 -2.42
C SER A 88 2.42 26.02 -3.60
N GLY A 89 1.54 25.11 -3.99
CA GLY A 89 1.76 24.11 -5.03
C GLY A 89 2.23 22.75 -4.52
N ARG A 90 2.39 22.57 -3.19
CA ARG A 90 2.70 21.25 -2.61
C ARG A 90 1.49 20.33 -2.68
N GLU A 91 1.74 19.06 -2.95
CA GLU A 91 0.73 18.02 -3.20
C GLU A 91 0.68 17.04 -2.03
N TYR A 92 -0.53 16.69 -1.60
CA TYR A 92 -0.79 15.82 -0.45
C TYR A 92 -1.81 14.74 -0.81
N ALA A 93 -1.43 13.49 -0.58
CA ALA A 93 -2.35 12.36 -0.54
C ALA A 93 -3.10 12.34 0.80
N LEU A 94 -4.41 12.14 0.72
CA LEU A 94 -5.30 12.01 1.86
C LEU A 94 -5.85 10.59 1.82
N MET A 95 -5.36 9.71 2.69
CA MET A 95 -5.75 8.31 2.70
C MET A 95 -6.61 8.03 3.92
N GLY A 96 -7.75 7.39 3.72
CA GLY A 96 -8.57 6.85 4.79
C GLY A 96 -8.04 5.48 5.23
N THR A 97 -8.15 5.23 6.52
CA THR A 97 -7.84 3.95 7.15
C THR A 97 -8.98 3.54 8.07
N SER A 98 -8.91 2.31 8.58
CA SER A 98 -9.87 1.81 9.55
C SER A 98 -9.86 2.59 10.86
N SER A 99 -8.79 3.33 11.14
CA SER A 99 -8.61 4.12 12.37
C SER A 99 -8.90 5.62 12.19
N GLY A 100 -8.77 6.15 10.96
CA GLY A 100 -8.85 7.58 10.72
C GLY A 100 -8.47 8.00 9.31
N THR A 101 -7.83 9.15 9.19
CA THR A 101 -7.30 9.69 7.94
C THR A 101 -5.82 10.03 8.10
N VAL A 102 -4.99 9.54 7.20
CA VAL A 102 -3.57 9.83 7.15
C VAL A 102 -3.31 10.84 6.02
N VAL A 103 -2.44 11.81 6.30
CA VAL A 103 -2.03 12.85 5.36
C VAL A 103 -0.57 12.62 5.02
N VAL A 104 -0.31 12.42 3.73
CA VAL A 104 1.02 12.12 3.20
C VAL A 104 1.39 13.19 2.19
N GLU A 105 2.52 13.85 2.40
CA GLU A 105 3.09 14.73 1.40
C GLU A 105 3.70 13.92 0.26
N ILE A 106 3.34 14.29 -0.97
CA ILE A 106 3.77 13.62 -2.21
C ILE A 106 4.32 14.61 -3.25
N THR A 107 4.62 15.85 -2.86
CA THR A 107 5.23 16.86 -3.76
C THR A 107 6.44 16.30 -4.50
N ASN A 108 7.27 15.51 -3.80
CA ASN A 108 8.21 14.60 -4.43
C ASN A 108 7.60 13.17 -4.35
N PRO A 109 7.04 12.62 -5.44
CA PRO A 109 6.36 11.34 -5.40
C PRO A 109 7.31 10.19 -5.08
N GLY A 110 8.60 10.32 -5.42
CA GLY A 110 9.64 9.33 -5.12
C GLY A 110 10.11 9.35 -3.67
N ASN A 111 9.62 10.30 -2.86
CA ASN A 111 9.98 10.48 -1.47
C ASN A 111 8.74 10.89 -0.66
N ALA A 112 7.71 10.04 -0.65
CA ALA A 112 6.47 10.34 0.08
C ALA A 112 6.67 10.30 1.59
N GLN A 113 6.11 11.29 2.30
CA GLN A 113 6.33 11.49 3.74
C GLN A 113 5.00 11.65 4.51
N VAL A 114 4.80 10.85 5.55
CA VAL A 114 3.63 10.99 6.43
C VAL A 114 3.79 12.26 7.27
N ILE A 115 2.83 13.17 7.18
CA ILE A 115 2.86 14.44 7.92
C ILE A 115 1.84 14.51 9.08
N ALA A 116 0.74 13.76 8.99
CA ALA A 116 -0.26 13.69 10.06
C ALA A 116 -1.08 12.39 10.01
N SER A 117 -1.53 11.92 11.17
CA SER A 117 -2.59 10.92 11.31
C SER A 117 -3.71 11.49 12.18
N LEU A 118 -4.94 11.42 11.67
CA LEU A 118 -6.12 12.08 12.22
C LEU A 118 -7.14 11.02 12.62
N ASN A 119 -7.31 10.83 13.93
CA ASN A 119 -8.25 9.83 14.45
C ASN A 119 -9.69 10.07 13.97
N GLY A 120 -10.35 8.98 13.60
CA GLY A 120 -11.77 8.95 13.27
C GLY A 120 -12.49 7.81 13.98
N PRO A 121 -13.80 7.68 13.75
CA PRO A 121 -14.54 6.46 14.10
C PRO A 121 -13.90 5.26 13.42
N ASN A 122 -13.78 4.14 14.16
CA ASN A 122 -13.26 2.90 13.59
C ASN A 122 -14.29 2.31 12.61
N SER A 123 -13.86 2.04 11.38
CA SER A 123 -14.73 1.54 10.31
C SER A 123 -13.92 1.12 9.09
N LEU A 124 -14.31 0.04 8.42
CA LEU A 124 -13.79 -0.28 7.08
C LEU A 124 -14.09 0.82 6.06
N TRP A 125 -15.09 1.67 6.30
CA TRP A 125 -15.52 2.70 5.38
C TRP A 125 -15.19 4.10 5.84
N ARG A 126 -14.56 4.83 4.93
CA ARG A 126 -14.40 6.27 4.97
C ARG A 126 -14.44 6.78 3.54
N ASP A 127 -14.87 8.02 3.38
CA ASP A 127 -14.77 8.73 2.10
C ASP A 127 -14.30 10.17 2.38
N ILE A 128 -13.43 10.68 1.51
CA ILE A 128 -12.71 11.93 1.72
C ILE A 128 -12.94 12.85 0.52
N LYS A 129 -13.26 14.13 0.76
CA LYS A 129 -13.28 15.18 -0.26
C LYS A 129 -12.72 16.49 0.25
N THR A 130 -12.25 17.34 -0.66
CA THR A 130 -11.66 18.65 -0.36
C THR A 130 -12.46 19.81 -0.96
N TYR A 131 -12.48 20.96 -0.26
CA TYR A 131 -13.05 22.22 -0.75
C TYR A 131 -12.29 23.42 -0.20
N GLY A 132 -11.66 24.20 -1.07
CA GLY A 132 -10.73 25.24 -0.64
C GLY A 132 -9.65 24.62 0.24
N THR A 133 -9.35 25.21 1.40
CA THR A 133 -8.37 24.69 2.35
C THR A 133 -8.97 23.71 3.38
N TYR A 134 -10.09 23.04 3.06
CA TYR A 134 -10.79 22.16 3.99
C TYR A 134 -10.88 20.75 3.44
N MET A 135 -10.79 19.79 4.35
CA MET A 135 -11.04 18.37 4.11
C MET A 135 -12.27 17.94 4.90
N TYR A 136 -13.09 17.10 4.28
CA TYR A 136 -14.29 16.51 4.85
C TYR A 136 -14.18 15.00 4.76
N CYS A 137 -14.34 14.32 5.89
CA CYS A 137 -14.36 12.87 5.95
C CYS A 137 -15.69 12.39 6.51
N VAL A 138 -16.31 11.40 5.87
CA VAL A 138 -17.46 10.66 6.42
C VAL A 138 -17.05 9.22 6.68
N SER A 139 -17.77 8.53 7.55
CA SER A 139 -17.51 7.12 7.85
C SER A 139 -18.79 6.39 8.24
N GLU A 140 -18.84 5.09 7.94
CA GLU A 140 -19.91 4.24 8.45
C GLU A 140 -19.79 3.94 9.95
N GLY A 141 -18.62 4.19 10.55
CA GLY A 141 -18.46 4.18 12.01
C GLY A 141 -19.23 5.31 12.71
N GLY A 142 -19.81 6.24 11.95
CA GLY A 142 -20.60 7.37 12.45
C GLY A 142 -19.81 8.67 12.49
N GLY A 143 -20.14 9.55 13.45
CA GLY A 143 -19.41 10.82 13.64
C GLY A 143 -19.82 11.97 12.72
N GLY A 144 -20.76 11.76 11.79
CA GLY A 144 -21.20 12.78 10.83
C GLY A 144 -20.11 13.08 9.79
N ILE A 145 -20.04 14.33 9.36
CA ILE A 145 -19.02 14.84 8.44
C ILE A 145 -17.92 15.46 9.30
N GLN A 146 -16.80 14.76 9.50
CA GLN A 146 -15.62 15.32 10.16
C GLN A 146 -15.04 16.44 9.28
N VAL A 147 -14.69 17.58 9.89
CA VAL A 147 -14.18 18.74 9.16
C VAL A 147 -12.76 19.04 9.63
N PHE A 148 -11.85 19.26 8.69
CA PHE A 148 -10.46 19.59 8.97
C PHE A 148 -10.04 20.83 8.17
N ASN A 149 -9.16 21.64 8.76
CA ASN A 149 -8.55 22.79 8.12
C ASN A 149 -7.10 22.46 7.74
N LEU A 150 -6.82 22.59 6.44
CA LEU A 150 -5.53 22.31 5.77
C LEU A 150 -4.73 23.58 5.47
N ALA A 151 -5.16 24.75 5.95
CA ALA A 151 -4.52 26.03 5.60
C ALA A 151 -3.04 26.13 6.00
N ASP A 152 -2.61 25.37 7.01
CA ASP A 152 -1.22 25.33 7.52
C ASP A 152 -0.54 23.97 7.30
N ILE A 153 -1.05 23.18 6.35
CA ILE A 153 -0.55 21.83 6.06
C ILE A 153 0.94 21.82 5.67
N ASP A 154 1.41 22.88 5.02
CA ASP A 154 2.81 23.03 4.61
C ASP A 154 3.78 23.06 5.80
N ASN A 155 3.30 23.43 6.99
CA ASN A 155 4.09 23.37 8.23
C ASN A 155 3.81 22.09 9.04
N GLY A 156 3.17 21.09 8.43
CA GLY A 156 2.78 19.83 9.08
C GLY A 156 1.54 19.94 9.96
N ASN A 157 0.79 21.04 9.89
CA ASN A 157 -0.34 21.29 10.78
C ASN A 157 -1.68 21.09 10.07
N VAL A 158 -2.40 20.04 10.45
CA VAL A 158 -3.81 19.82 10.08
C VAL A 158 -4.69 19.97 11.31
N GLN A 159 -5.64 20.90 11.26
CA GLN A 159 -6.49 21.20 12.42
C GLN A 159 -7.84 20.49 12.30
N THR A 160 -8.15 19.60 13.25
CA THR A 160 -9.49 19.03 13.42
C THR A 160 -10.47 20.09 13.94
N LEU A 161 -11.59 20.24 13.24
CA LEU A 161 -12.71 21.11 13.60
C LEU A 161 -13.91 20.28 14.09
N ASN A 162 -15.07 20.92 14.24
CA ASN A 162 -16.29 20.23 14.63
C ASN A 162 -16.87 19.46 13.44
N SER A 163 -17.48 18.31 13.72
CA SER A 163 -18.26 17.60 12.72
C SER A 163 -19.60 18.29 12.41
N ALA A 164 -20.06 18.18 11.17
CA ALA A 164 -21.39 18.57 10.74
C ALA A 164 -22.31 17.35 10.60
N GLY A 165 -23.62 17.55 10.79
CA GLY A 165 -24.61 16.46 10.68
C GLY A 165 -24.46 15.38 11.76
N SER A 166 -25.02 14.21 11.51
CA SER A 166 -24.96 13.06 12.43
C SER A 166 -25.18 11.74 11.71
N GLY A 167 -24.70 10.66 12.32
CA GLY A 167 -24.90 9.29 11.85
C GLY A 167 -23.78 8.80 10.92
N SER A 168 -23.92 7.55 10.48
CA SER A 168 -23.03 6.85 9.55
C SER A 168 -23.32 7.21 8.11
N SER A 169 -22.29 7.35 7.28
CA SER A 169 -22.43 7.61 5.84
C SER A 169 -21.35 6.87 5.09
N HIS A 170 -21.71 6.32 3.94
CA HIS A 170 -20.78 5.65 3.05
C HIS A 170 -19.91 6.67 2.30
N ASN A 171 -20.55 7.65 1.62
CA ASN A 171 -19.87 8.56 0.70
C ASN A 171 -20.17 10.04 0.97
N VAL A 172 -19.27 10.89 0.50
CA VAL A 172 -19.41 12.34 0.45
C VAL A 172 -18.97 12.87 -0.91
N VAL A 173 -19.79 13.75 -1.49
CA VAL A 173 -19.56 14.35 -2.80
C VAL A 173 -19.50 15.86 -2.65
N ILE A 174 -18.62 16.54 -3.38
CA ILE A 174 -18.53 18.00 -3.36
C ILE A 174 -18.58 18.54 -4.79
N ASP A 175 -19.54 19.44 -5.04
CA ASP A 175 -19.51 20.30 -6.21
C ASP A 175 -18.72 21.56 -5.85
N THR A 176 -17.44 21.56 -6.25
CA THR A 176 -16.50 22.64 -5.93
C THR A 176 -16.84 23.95 -6.64
N GLU A 177 -17.61 23.89 -7.72
CA GLU A 177 -18.06 25.08 -8.44
C GLU A 177 -19.19 25.79 -7.69
N SER A 178 -20.18 25.04 -7.18
CA SER A 178 -21.31 25.62 -6.46
C SER A 178 -21.10 25.78 -4.95
N GLY A 179 -20.11 25.10 -4.38
CA GLY A 179 -19.83 25.15 -2.94
C GLY A 179 -20.86 24.39 -2.10
N PHE A 180 -21.28 23.22 -2.57
CA PHE A 180 -22.17 22.32 -1.83
C PHE A 180 -21.53 20.95 -1.64
N LEU A 181 -21.77 20.39 -0.46
CA LEU A 181 -21.40 19.03 -0.07
C LEU A 181 -22.65 18.18 0.02
N TYR A 182 -22.58 16.95 -0.48
CA TYR A 182 -23.68 15.99 -0.55
C TYR A 182 -23.22 14.73 0.18
N ARG A 183 -23.92 14.36 1.25
CA ARG A 183 -23.67 13.13 2.00
C ARG A 183 -24.63 12.04 1.53
N THR A 184 -24.11 10.86 1.17
CA THR A 184 -24.87 9.72 0.63
C THR A 184 -24.56 8.42 1.39
N GLY A 185 -25.26 7.32 1.05
CA GLY A 185 -25.05 5.99 1.63
C GLY A 185 -25.17 5.91 3.16
N GLY A 186 -26.05 6.71 3.77
CA GLY A 186 -26.22 6.74 5.24
C GLY A 186 -27.50 6.10 5.74
N VAL A 187 -27.76 6.22 7.05
CA VAL A 187 -28.98 5.73 7.75
C VAL A 187 -30.31 6.22 7.13
N ALA A 188 -30.26 7.21 6.26
CA ALA A 188 -31.39 7.67 5.48
C ALA A 188 -31.05 7.61 4.00
N ASP A 189 -32.01 7.13 3.20
CA ASP A 189 -31.89 7.04 1.74
C ASP A 189 -31.51 8.40 1.12
N GLY A 190 -30.83 8.32 -0.02
CA GLY A 190 -30.56 9.44 -0.91
C GLY A 190 -29.40 10.32 -0.47
N MET A 191 -29.57 11.63 -0.63
CA MET A 191 -28.53 12.64 -0.40
C MET A 191 -28.99 13.73 0.57
N TYR A 192 -28.10 14.10 1.48
CA TYR A 192 -28.26 15.24 2.38
C TYR A 192 -27.33 16.36 1.95
N ILE A 193 -27.88 17.54 1.69
CA ILE A 193 -27.16 18.61 1.01
C ILE A 193 -26.77 19.70 2.00
N TYR A 194 -25.49 20.02 2.07
CA TYR A 194 -24.87 20.98 2.98
C TYR A 194 -24.26 22.14 2.20
N SER A 195 -24.48 23.36 2.67
CA SER A 195 -23.80 24.55 2.14
C SER A 195 -22.41 24.69 2.73
N LEU A 196 -21.42 24.94 1.86
CA LEU A 196 -20.06 25.28 2.23
C LEU A 196 -19.79 26.79 2.19
N ALA A 197 -20.83 27.63 2.31
CA ALA A 197 -20.66 29.08 2.45
C ALA A 197 -19.82 29.45 3.69
N ASN A 198 -19.84 28.61 4.72
CA ASN A 198 -18.85 28.58 5.79
C ASN A 198 -18.21 27.17 5.82
N PRO A 199 -17.09 26.94 5.11
CA PRO A 199 -16.47 25.62 5.00
C PRO A 199 -16.09 24.99 6.35
N ALA A 200 -15.73 25.82 7.34
CA ALA A 200 -15.39 25.36 8.69
C ALA A 200 -16.59 24.80 9.48
N ALA A 201 -17.82 25.09 9.07
CA ALA A 201 -19.04 24.60 9.71
C ALA A 201 -20.17 24.45 8.67
N PRO A 202 -20.17 23.36 7.88
CA PRO A 202 -21.21 23.08 6.90
C PRO A 202 -22.59 22.99 7.53
N VAL A 203 -23.61 23.50 6.82
CA VAL A 203 -25.01 23.52 7.30
C VAL A 203 -25.91 22.82 6.29
N GLN A 204 -26.73 21.88 6.76
CA GLN A 204 -27.71 21.22 5.91
C GLN A 204 -28.76 22.23 5.40
N VAL A 205 -28.96 22.28 4.09
CA VAL A 205 -29.90 23.19 3.40
C VAL A 205 -30.97 22.47 2.57
N GLY A 206 -30.83 21.15 2.43
CA GLY A 206 -31.69 20.35 1.58
C GLY A 206 -31.47 18.86 1.77
N GLN A 207 -32.32 18.07 1.14
CA GLN A 207 -32.17 16.63 1.02
C GLN A 207 -33.04 16.12 -0.13
N TRP A 208 -32.69 14.95 -0.66
CA TRP A 208 -33.52 14.16 -1.55
C TRP A 208 -33.39 12.71 -1.13
N THR A 209 -34.49 12.03 -0.79
CA THR A 209 -34.46 10.75 -0.08
C THR A 209 -35.37 9.70 -0.74
N ASP A 210 -35.65 9.85 -2.05
CA ASP A 210 -36.60 8.96 -2.74
C ASP A 210 -35.98 7.59 -3.07
N ARG A 211 -34.66 7.50 -3.16
CA ARG A 211 -33.89 6.28 -3.47
C ARG A 211 -32.58 6.26 -2.69
N TYR A 212 -32.07 5.07 -2.41
CA TYR A 212 -30.70 4.92 -1.92
C TYR A 212 -29.72 5.41 -2.99
N ILE A 213 -28.69 6.13 -2.57
CA ILE A 213 -27.56 6.54 -3.41
C ILE A 213 -26.32 5.98 -2.75
N HIS A 214 -25.61 5.11 -3.46
CA HIS A 214 -24.31 4.61 -3.03
C HIS A 214 -23.28 5.73 -3.17
N ASP A 215 -23.01 6.13 -4.41
CA ASP A 215 -22.14 7.24 -4.77
C ASP A 215 -22.78 8.14 -5.84
N ALA A 216 -22.23 9.35 -6.02
CA ALA A 216 -22.67 10.27 -7.05
C ALA A 216 -21.54 11.20 -7.52
N GLN A 217 -21.70 11.71 -8.72
CA GLN A 217 -20.96 12.89 -9.18
C GLN A 217 -21.93 14.06 -9.34
N VAL A 218 -21.66 15.19 -8.67
CA VAL A 218 -22.46 16.41 -8.81
C VAL A 218 -21.69 17.46 -9.59
N VAL A 219 -22.28 17.95 -10.68
CA VAL A 219 -21.65 18.94 -11.55
C VAL A 219 -22.53 20.17 -11.73
N THR A 220 -21.93 21.35 -11.65
CA THR A 220 -22.53 22.58 -12.16
C THR A 220 -22.29 22.68 -13.66
N TYR A 221 -23.35 22.92 -14.43
CA TYR A 221 -23.28 23.19 -15.86
C TYR A 221 -23.05 24.69 -16.06
N THR A 222 -21.91 25.07 -16.63
CA THR A 222 -21.58 26.46 -16.95
C THR A 222 -22.02 26.86 -18.35
N ASN A 223 -22.08 25.90 -19.27
CA ASN A 223 -22.37 26.09 -20.68
C ASN A 223 -23.42 25.07 -21.17
N GLY A 224 -23.89 25.26 -22.40
CA GLY A 224 -24.85 24.36 -23.03
C GLY A 224 -26.30 24.54 -22.56
N PRO A 225 -27.21 23.64 -22.96
CA PRO A 225 -28.65 23.77 -22.70
C PRO A 225 -29.03 23.74 -21.21
N PHE A 226 -28.19 23.14 -20.37
CA PHE A 226 -28.39 23.04 -18.92
C PHE A 226 -27.56 24.06 -18.13
N SER A 227 -27.00 25.10 -18.76
CA SER A 227 -26.23 26.14 -18.07
C SER A 227 -27.01 26.73 -16.88
N GLY A 228 -26.32 26.87 -15.74
CA GLY A 228 -26.86 27.30 -14.45
C GLY A 228 -27.53 26.19 -13.63
N ARG A 229 -27.62 24.96 -14.16
CA ARG A 229 -28.13 23.80 -13.40
C ARG A 229 -27.01 23.11 -12.64
N GLN A 230 -27.37 22.51 -11.52
CA GLN A 230 -26.52 21.62 -10.74
C GLN A 230 -27.15 20.25 -10.79
N ILE A 231 -26.44 19.29 -11.38
CA ILE A 231 -26.98 17.98 -11.73
C ILE A 231 -26.16 16.92 -11.01
N ALA A 232 -26.85 16.03 -10.30
CA ALA A 232 -26.28 14.87 -9.64
C ALA A 232 -26.51 13.62 -10.50
N PHE A 233 -25.43 12.93 -10.85
CA PHE A 233 -25.42 11.62 -11.49
C PHE A 233 -25.22 10.58 -10.40
N CYS A 234 -26.30 9.89 -10.01
CA CYS A 234 -26.32 9.05 -8.83
C CYS A 234 -26.34 7.56 -9.21
N CYS A 235 -25.41 6.80 -8.67
CA CYS A 235 -25.46 5.34 -8.65
C CYS A 235 -26.45 4.93 -7.55
N ALA A 236 -27.66 4.55 -7.97
CA ALA A 236 -28.83 4.55 -7.11
C ALA A 236 -29.75 3.34 -7.30
N GLY A 237 -30.45 2.98 -6.24
CA GLY A 237 -31.38 1.84 -6.24
C GLY A 237 -32.35 1.89 -5.06
N PHE A 238 -33.18 0.86 -4.94
CA PHE A 238 -34.00 0.61 -3.77
C PHE A 238 -33.38 -0.46 -2.89
N SER A 239 -33.84 -0.50 -1.63
CA SER A 239 -33.40 -1.48 -0.65
C SER A 239 -31.88 -1.44 -0.49
N GLY A 240 -31.27 -0.27 -0.22
CA GLY A 240 -29.81 -0.17 -0.07
C GLY A 240 -29.00 -0.35 -1.37
N GLY A 241 -29.63 -0.24 -2.54
CA GLY A 241 -29.00 -0.40 -3.85
C GLY A 241 -29.22 -1.77 -4.50
N TRP A 242 -29.71 -2.76 -3.76
CA TRP A 242 -29.87 -4.16 -4.20
C TRP A 242 -30.99 -4.42 -5.22
N SER A 243 -31.78 -3.41 -5.57
CA SER A 243 -32.93 -3.58 -6.48
C SER A 243 -33.19 -2.32 -7.28
N ASP A 244 -33.65 -2.47 -8.53
CA ASP A 244 -33.86 -1.34 -9.44
C ASP A 244 -32.59 -0.48 -9.58
N THR A 245 -31.43 -1.13 -9.61
CA THR A 245 -30.13 -0.49 -9.58
C THR A 245 -29.77 0.10 -10.95
N GLY A 246 -29.20 1.30 -10.95
CA GLY A 246 -28.77 1.98 -12.19
C GLY A 246 -28.42 3.45 -11.98
N LEU A 247 -28.36 4.20 -13.07
CA LEU A 247 -28.09 5.63 -13.04
C LEU A 247 -29.40 6.41 -12.82
N THR A 248 -29.45 7.22 -11.76
CA THR A 248 -30.52 8.20 -11.54
C THR A 248 -29.94 9.61 -11.64
N ILE A 249 -30.46 10.42 -12.57
CA ILE A 249 -30.03 11.81 -12.74
C ILE A 249 -31.01 12.72 -11.98
N VAL A 250 -30.50 13.55 -11.06
CA VAL A 250 -31.29 14.44 -10.21
C VAL A 250 -30.86 15.89 -10.42
N ASP A 251 -31.81 16.78 -10.69
CA ASP A 251 -31.55 18.23 -10.66
C ASP A 251 -31.59 18.69 -9.20
N VAL A 252 -30.43 19.11 -8.69
CA VAL A 252 -30.24 19.58 -7.32
C VAL A 252 -30.10 21.10 -7.26
N THR A 253 -30.37 21.83 -8.34
CA THR A 253 -30.21 23.29 -8.42
C THR A 253 -30.95 23.98 -7.28
N ASN A 254 -32.24 23.66 -7.10
CA ASN A 254 -33.02 24.08 -5.95
C ASN A 254 -32.89 23.05 -4.82
N LYS A 255 -32.03 23.36 -3.85
CA LYS A 255 -31.71 22.49 -2.69
C LYS A 255 -32.93 22.10 -1.87
N SER A 256 -33.98 22.93 -1.84
CA SER A 256 -35.21 22.65 -1.11
C SER A 256 -36.22 21.80 -1.88
N ASN A 257 -36.02 21.60 -3.17
CA ASN A 257 -36.88 20.77 -4.01
C ASN A 257 -36.08 20.12 -5.16
N PRO A 258 -35.13 19.20 -4.86
CA PRO A 258 -34.50 18.38 -5.89
C PRO A 258 -35.54 17.49 -6.57
N PHE A 259 -35.33 17.15 -7.83
CA PHE A 259 -36.23 16.26 -8.57
C PHE A 259 -35.47 15.39 -9.58
N VAL A 260 -35.99 14.19 -9.82
CA VAL A 260 -35.44 13.26 -10.82
C VAL A 260 -35.68 13.82 -12.21
N VAL A 261 -34.61 13.92 -13.01
CA VAL A 261 -34.64 14.28 -14.42
C VAL A 261 -34.91 13.03 -15.25
N SER A 262 -34.15 11.97 -15.01
CA SER A 262 -34.21 10.71 -15.76
C SER A 262 -33.60 9.56 -14.97
N GLN A 263 -33.84 8.33 -15.46
CA GLN A 263 -33.25 7.11 -14.92
C GLN A 263 -32.88 6.18 -16.08
N THR A 264 -31.71 5.55 -16.00
CA THR A 264 -31.21 4.60 -17.01
C THR A 264 -30.80 3.31 -16.33
N TYR A 265 -31.28 2.20 -16.89
CA TYR A 265 -30.98 0.85 -16.44
C TYR A 265 -30.22 0.09 -17.53
N TYR A 266 -29.45 -0.91 -17.11
CA TYR A 266 -28.72 -1.81 -17.98
C TYR A 266 -29.00 -3.27 -17.58
N ASN A 267 -28.69 -4.20 -18.49
CA ASN A 267 -28.96 -5.62 -18.25
C ASN A 267 -27.95 -6.20 -17.25
N ASN A 268 -28.38 -7.19 -16.47
CA ASN A 268 -27.56 -7.89 -15.47
C ASN A 268 -26.97 -6.96 -14.39
N ALA A 269 -27.66 -5.88 -14.07
CA ALA A 269 -27.25 -4.96 -13.03
C ALA A 269 -27.46 -5.59 -11.65
N GLU A 270 -26.41 -5.58 -10.81
CA GLU A 270 -26.44 -6.16 -9.46
C GLU A 270 -26.32 -5.07 -8.38
N TYR A 271 -25.35 -4.17 -8.54
CA TYR A 271 -25.06 -3.08 -7.63
C TYR A 271 -24.34 -1.93 -8.37
N CYS A 272 -25.10 -0.93 -8.81
CA CYS A 272 -24.56 0.27 -9.45
C CYS A 272 -23.80 1.03 -8.35
N HIS A 273 -22.49 0.91 -8.38
CA HIS A 273 -21.64 1.23 -7.24
C HIS A 273 -21.15 2.67 -7.34
N GLN A 274 -20.37 2.96 -8.38
CA GLN A 274 -19.74 4.24 -8.60
C GLN A 274 -19.64 4.51 -10.11
N GLY A 275 -19.58 5.79 -10.47
CA GLY A 275 -19.35 6.18 -11.84
C GLY A 275 -18.93 7.63 -11.99
N TRP A 276 -18.38 7.95 -13.17
CA TRP A 276 -17.83 9.27 -13.46
C TRP A 276 -18.10 9.69 -14.91
N LEU A 277 -18.39 10.98 -15.09
CA LEU A 277 -18.58 11.61 -16.39
C LEU A 277 -17.25 11.71 -17.14
N SER A 278 -17.28 11.48 -18.45
CA SER A 278 -16.23 11.97 -19.35
C SER A 278 -16.07 13.49 -19.23
N GLU A 279 -14.88 14.01 -19.51
CA GLU A 279 -14.59 15.46 -19.33
C GLU A 279 -15.48 16.36 -20.21
N ASP A 280 -15.89 15.87 -21.37
CA ASP A 280 -16.85 16.53 -22.27
C ASP A 280 -18.32 16.34 -21.88
N ARG A 281 -18.57 15.59 -20.79
CA ARG A 281 -19.88 15.27 -20.21
C ARG A 281 -20.86 14.61 -21.19
N GLN A 282 -20.35 13.86 -22.17
CA GLN A 282 -21.17 13.11 -23.12
C GLN A 282 -21.43 11.67 -22.66
N HIS A 283 -20.52 11.08 -21.89
CA HIS A 283 -20.64 9.70 -21.40
C HIS A 283 -20.49 9.65 -19.89
N PHE A 284 -21.15 8.69 -19.26
CA PHE A 284 -20.97 8.32 -17.87
C PHE A 284 -20.55 6.86 -17.80
N TYR A 285 -19.39 6.62 -17.19
CA TYR A 285 -18.83 5.29 -17.01
C TYR A 285 -19.21 4.77 -15.62
N ILE A 286 -19.65 3.52 -15.53
CA ILE A 286 -20.17 2.92 -14.29
C ILE A 286 -19.50 1.58 -14.05
N ASN A 287 -19.10 1.34 -12.82
CA ASN A 287 -18.75 0.02 -12.31
C ASN A 287 -19.89 -0.56 -11.47
N ASP A 288 -20.16 -1.84 -11.66
CA ASP A 288 -21.23 -2.59 -10.99
C ASP A 288 -20.62 -3.66 -10.08
N GLU A 289 -20.27 -3.26 -8.85
CA GLU A 289 -19.32 -3.97 -7.96
C GLU A 289 -19.66 -5.45 -7.66
N LEU A 290 -20.88 -5.91 -7.94
CA LEU A 290 -21.30 -7.26 -7.62
C LEU A 290 -21.58 -8.13 -8.85
N ASP A 291 -21.44 -7.61 -10.06
CA ASP A 291 -21.77 -8.37 -11.26
C ASP A 291 -20.72 -9.46 -11.56
N GLU A 292 -19.42 -9.25 -11.31
CA GLU A 292 -18.41 -10.31 -11.47
C GLU A 292 -18.57 -11.42 -10.42
N GLN A 293 -18.91 -11.09 -9.19
CA GLN A 293 -19.13 -12.07 -8.13
C GLN A 293 -20.44 -12.85 -8.35
N THR A 294 -21.50 -12.18 -8.79
CA THR A 294 -22.83 -12.79 -8.92
C THR A 294 -23.04 -13.50 -10.25
N ASN A 295 -22.64 -12.85 -11.35
CA ASN A 295 -22.88 -13.32 -12.71
C ASN A 295 -21.66 -14.01 -13.33
N GLY A 296 -20.47 -13.78 -12.76
CA GLY A 296 -19.20 -14.19 -13.35
C GLY A 296 -18.87 -13.40 -14.61
N GLY A 297 -17.67 -13.61 -15.14
CA GLY A 297 -17.22 -12.96 -16.37
C GLY A 297 -15.95 -12.17 -16.14
N SER A 298 -15.77 -11.14 -16.97
CA SER A 298 -14.64 -10.22 -16.85
C SER A 298 -15.05 -8.96 -16.12
N THR A 299 -14.10 -8.29 -15.48
CA THR A 299 -14.25 -6.94 -14.90
C THR A 299 -14.84 -5.98 -15.94
N THR A 300 -16.06 -5.47 -15.73
CA THR A 300 -16.87 -4.83 -16.79
C THR A 300 -17.42 -3.44 -16.45
N THR A 301 -16.85 -2.40 -17.05
CA THR A 301 -17.40 -1.05 -16.98
C THR A 301 -18.52 -0.83 -18.01
N ARG A 302 -19.63 -0.23 -17.57
CA ARG A 302 -20.80 0.15 -18.38
C ARG A 302 -20.68 1.58 -18.89
N ILE A 303 -21.21 1.85 -20.08
CA ILE A 303 -21.19 3.17 -20.73
C ILE A 303 -22.61 3.65 -20.97
N ILE A 304 -22.96 4.79 -20.38
CA ILE A 304 -24.22 5.50 -20.60
C ILE A 304 -23.95 6.78 -21.39
N ASP A 305 -24.61 6.97 -22.52
CA ASP A 305 -24.68 8.27 -23.20
C ASP A 305 -25.59 9.20 -22.38
N VAL A 306 -25.03 10.33 -21.98
CA VAL A 306 -25.68 11.38 -21.19
C VAL A 306 -25.59 12.75 -21.87
N ALA A 307 -25.34 12.78 -23.18
CA ALA A 307 -25.31 14.02 -23.96
C ALA A 307 -26.61 14.81 -23.83
N ASP A 308 -27.73 14.08 -23.76
CA ASP A 308 -29.04 14.58 -23.32
C ASP A 308 -29.45 13.92 -21.99
N ILE A 309 -29.23 14.63 -20.88
CA ILE A 309 -29.56 14.13 -19.54
C ILE A 309 -31.06 13.90 -19.32
N GLU A 310 -31.94 14.41 -20.18
CA GLU A 310 -33.39 14.12 -20.13
C GLU A 310 -33.72 12.77 -20.78
N ASN A 311 -32.87 12.28 -21.69
CA ASN A 311 -33.05 11.02 -22.42
C ASN A 311 -31.76 10.17 -22.49
N PRO A 312 -31.07 9.90 -21.37
CA PRO A 312 -29.86 9.09 -21.35
C PRO A 312 -30.11 7.65 -21.80
N SER A 313 -29.09 7.03 -22.41
CA SER A 313 -29.21 5.66 -22.92
C SER A 313 -27.95 4.84 -22.70
N TYR A 314 -28.13 3.56 -22.38
CA TYR A 314 -27.02 2.61 -22.31
C TYR A 314 -26.50 2.32 -23.73
N VAL A 315 -25.20 2.52 -23.96
CA VAL A 315 -24.57 2.44 -25.29
C VAL A 315 -23.51 1.34 -25.41
N GLY A 316 -23.02 0.77 -24.30
CA GLY A 316 -22.07 -0.34 -24.38
C GLY A 316 -21.36 -0.64 -23.07
N THR A 317 -20.30 -1.46 -23.18
CA THR A 317 -19.35 -1.79 -22.11
C THR A 317 -17.95 -1.93 -22.68
N PHE A 318 -16.94 -1.90 -21.81
CA PHE A 318 -15.61 -2.43 -22.08
C PHE A 318 -15.14 -3.29 -20.90
N THR A 319 -14.04 -4.03 -21.06
CA THR A 319 -13.52 -4.91 -20.00
C THR A 319 -12.00 -4.82 -19.91
N SER A 320 -11.45 -5.07 -18.71
CA SER A 320 -10.00 -5.23 -18.51
C SER A 320 -9.50 -6.61 -18.95
N GLY A 321 -10.41 -7.58 -19.11
CA GLY A 321 -10.09 -8.99 -19.34
C GLY A 321 -9.72 -9.78 -18.07
N SER A 322 -9.53 -9.10 -16.93
CA SER A 322 -9.41 -9.72 -15.61
C SER A 322 -10.76 -10.27 -15.12
N THR A 323 -10.73 -11.07 -14.05
CA THR A 323 -11.93 -11.59 -13.36
C THR A 323 -12.15 -10.95 -11.99
N ALA A 324 -11.35 -9.93 -11.64
CA ALA A 324 -11.50 -9.22 -10.38
C ALA A 324 -12.77 -8.37 -10.38
N ILE A 325 -13.21 -7.98 -9.18
CA ILE A 325 -14.36 -7.09 -9.01
C ILE A 325 -13.99 -5.69 -9.51
N ASP A 326 -14.86 -5.10 -10.33
CA ASP A 326 -14.77 -3.68 -10.68
C ASP A 326 -15.17 -2.80 -9.48
N HIS A 327 -14.62 -1.60 -9.35
CA HIS A 327 -14.95 -0.78 -8.17
C HIS A 327 -15.02 0.72 -8.43
N ASN A 328 -13.94 1.46 -8.20
CA ASN A 328 -13.94 2.91 -8.33
C ASN A 328 -13.21 3.34 -9.59
N LEU A 329 -13.87 4.18 -10.40
CA LEU A 329 -13.30 4.77 -11.59
C LEU A 329 -13.36 6.30 -11.63
N TYR A 330 -12.42 6.89 -12.34
CA TYR A 330 -12.31 8.33 -12.53
C TYR A 330 -11.81 8.65 -13.92
N THR A 331 -12.42 9.62 -14.60
CA THR A 331 -11.90 10.10 -15.88
C THR A 331 -10.96 11.28 -15.67
N HIS A 332 -9.85 11.31 -16.40
CA HIS A 332 -8.98 12.48 -16.46
C HIS A 332 -8.13 12.48 -17.75
N ASN A 333 -8.03 13.63 -18.42
CA ASN A 333 -7.24 13.85 -19.64
C ASN A 333 -7.45 12.80 -20.74
N GLY A 334 -8.71 12.43 -21.00
CA GLY A 334 -9.05 11.41 -22.00
C GLY A 334 -8.73 9.97 -21.59
N MET A 335 -8.40 9.73 -20.32
CA MET A 335 -8.17 8.40 -19.75
C MET A 335 -9.26 8.05 -18.72
N ILE A 336 -9.45 6.75 -18.49
CA ILE A 336 -10.24 6.20 -17.37
C ILE A 336 -9.28 5.46 -16.44
N PHE A 337 -9.26 5.84 -15.18
CA PHE A 337 -8.46 5.21 -14.13
C PHE A 337 -9.39 4.41 -13.23
N GLU A 338 -9.06 3.15 -12.97
CA GLU A 338 -9.89 2.24 -12.19
C GLU A 338 -9.05 1.59 -11.09
N ALA A 339 -9.62 1.52 -9.90
CA ALA A 339 -9.18 0.62 -8.85
C ALA A 339 -10.12 -0.59 -8.86
N ASN A 340 -9.58 -1.78 -9.16
CA ASN A 340 -10.36 -3.00 -9.36
C ASN A 340 -9.85 -4.12 -8.43
N TYR A 341 -9.88 -3.84 -7.11
CA TYR A 341 -9.52 -4.75 -6.03
C TYR A 341 -8.29 -5.60 -6.36
N ARG A 342 -8.48 -6.90 -6.57
CA ARG A 342 -7.41 -7.87 -6.76
C ARG A 342 -6.65 -7.74 -8.07
N SER A 343 -7.14 -6.96 -9.02
CA SER A 343 -6.42 -6.67 -10.27
C SER A 343 -5.67 -5.33 -10.22
N GLY A 344 -5.73 -4.63 -9.09
CA GLY A 344 -5.01 -3.38 -8.85
C GLY A 344 -5.51 -2.19 -9.67
N LEU A 345 -4.57 -1.33 -10.06
CA LEU A 345 -4.81 -0.17 -10.91
C LEU A 345 -4.96 -0.62 -12.37
N ARG A 346 -6.01 -0.14 -13.03
CA ARG A 346 -6.18 -0.25 -14.49
C ARG A 346 -6.38 1.14 -15.09
N VAL A 347 -5.75 1.40 -16.22
CA VAL A 347 -5.88 2.68 -16.93
C VAL A 347 -6.21 2.41 -18.40
N PHE A 348 -7.25 3.06 -18.91
CA PHE A 348 -7.71 2.93 -20.28
C PHE A 348 -7.62 4.27 -21.01
N ASP A 349 -7.13 4.24 -22.26
CA ASP A 349 -7.26 5.35 -23.19
C ASP A 349 -8.70 5.38 -23.72
N ALA A 350 -9.40 6.49 -23.47
CA ALA A 350 -10.79 6.72 -23.84
C ALA A 350 -10.94 7.71 -25.00
N THR A 351 -9.92 7.85 -25.87
CA THR A 351 -10.00 8.63 -27.11
C THR A 351 -11.14 8.16 -28.02
N ASP A 352 -11.39 6.84 -28.07
CA ASP A 352 -12.68 6.30 -28.51
C ASP A 352 -13.51 5.96 -27.26
N PRO A 353 -14.46 6.84 -26.86
CA PRO A 353 -15.16 6.70 -25.58
C PRO A 353 -16.06 5.48 -25.50
N LEU A 354 -16.38 4.84 -26.64
CA LEU A 354 -17.19 3.63 -26.70
C LEU A 354 -16.35 2.35 -26.81
N ASN A 355 -15.06 2.47 -27.09
CA ASN A 355 -14.12 1.35 -27.13
C ASN A 355 -12.78 1.70 -26.45
N PRO A 356 -12.77 2.01 -25.14
CA PRO A 356 -11.52 2.27 -24.43
C PRO A 356 -10.56 1.08 -24.49
N THR A 357 -9.26 1.36 -24.60
CA THR A 357 -8.22 0.32 -24.64
C THR A 357 -7.27 0.46 -23.47
N GLN A 358 -6.89 -0.65 -22.82
CA GLN A 358 -5.96 -0.61 -21.70
C GLN A 358 -4.62 0.01 -22.13
N TYR A 359 -4.21 1.04 -21.40
CA TYR A 359 -2.96 1.78 -21.57
C TYR A 359 -1.91 1.37 -20.54
N ALA A 360 -2.31 1.21 -19.28
CA ALA A 360 -1.41 0.87 -18.17
C ALA A 360 -2.12 0.00 -17.12
N TYR A 361 -1.33 -0.75 -16.35
CA TYR A 361 -1.82 -1.42 -15.14
C TYR A 361 -0.71 -1.56 -14.08
N PHE A 362 -1.11 -1.61 -12.82
CA PHE A 362 -0.24 -1.97 -11.70
C PHE A 362 -1.00 -2.92 -10.77
N ASP A 363 -0.55 -4.16 -10.68
CA ASP A 363 -1.17 -5.18 -9.84
C ASP A 363 -0.72 -5.03 -8.38
N THR A 364 -1.61 -4.54 -7.51
CA THR A 364 -1.34 -4.43 -6.06
C THR A 364 -1.64 -5.72 -5.31
N TYR A 365 -2.19 -6.74 -5.96
CA TYR A 365 -2.54 -8.04 -5.38
C TYR A 365 -2.06 -9.21 -6.27
N PRO A 366 -0.75 -9.51 -6.32
CA PRO A 366 -0.18 -10.48 -7.27
C PRO A 366 -0.62 -11.95 -7.11
N THR A 367 -1.38 -12.27 -6.05
CA THR A 367 -1.72 -13.66 -5.73
C THR A 367 -2.76 -14.26 -6.68
N ASN A 368 -3.75 -13.48 -7.15
CA ASN A 368 -4.77 -13.87 -8.13
C ASN A 368 -5.78 -12.75 -8.39
N ASP A 369 -6.47 -12.86 -9.53
CA ASP A 369 -7.56 -11.97 -9.96
C ASP A 369 -8.97 -12.48 -9.62
N ASN A 370 -9.16 -13.27 -8.55
CA ASN A 370 -10.52 -13.77 -8.25
C ASN A 370 -11.47 -12.62 -7.86
N ALA A 371 -12.76 -12.78 -8.14
CA ALA A 371 -13.81 -11.82 -7.77
C ALA A 371 -14.03 -11.76 -6.24
N SER A 372 -13.17 -10.99 -5.56
CA SER A 372 -13.13 -10.80 -4.11
C SER A 372 -12.62 -9.39 -3.80
N PHE A 373 -12.89 -8.91 -2.58
CA PHE A 373 -12.74 -7.50 -2.22
C PHE A 373 -11.35 -7.08 -1.72
N ASN A 374 -10.31 -7.91 -1.85
CA ASN A 374 -8.96 -7.52 -1.39
C ASN A 374 -8.22 -6.71 -2.46
N GLY A 375 -7.23 -5.91 -2.04
CA GLY A 375 -6.41 -5.12 -2.95
C GLY A 375 -6.87 -3.66 -3.08
N LEU A 376 -6.74 -3.10 -4.28
CA LEU A 376 -6.89 -1.66 -4.50
C LEU A 376 -8.36 -1.21 -4.37
N TRP A 377 -8.63 -0.37 -3.38
CA TRP A 377 -9.96 0.18 -3.09
C TRP A 377 -10.25 1.44 -3.91
N ASN A 378 -9.32 2.39 -3.97
CA ASN A 378 -9.53 3.63 -4.69
C ASN A 378 -8.29 4.10 -5.45
N VAL A 379 -8.51 4.95 -6.45
CA VAL A 379 -7.47 5.66 -7.22
C VAL A 379 -7.79 7.14 -7.29
N TYR A 380 -6.78 8.01 -7.30
CA TYR A 380 -6.94 9.45 -7.51
C TYR A 380 -5.91 9.99 -8.51
N PRO A 381 -6.34 10.43 -9.71
CA PRO A 381 -5.43 10.84 -10.80
C PRO A 381 -5.29 12.36 -10.99
N TYR A 382 -5.80 13.20 -10.08
CA TYR A 382 -6.01 14.63 -10.34
C TYR A 382 -4.89 15.58 -9.88
N PHE A 383 -3.70 15.06 -9.55
CA PHE A 383 -2.59 15.94 -9.15
C PHE A 383 -2.00 16.68 -10.36
N PRO A 384 -1.76 18.01 -10.27
CA PRO A 384 -1.12 18.80 -11.33
C PRO A 384 0.23 18.26 -11.80
N SER A 385 1.00 17.59 -10.93
CA SER A 385 2.26 16.96 -11.32
C SER A 385 2.07 15.74 -12.25
N GLY A 386 0.85 15.23 -12.40
CA GLY A 386 0.55 13.95 -13.06
C GLY A 386 0.80 12.74 -12.18
N THR A 387 1.03 12.92 -10.87
CA THR A 387 1.07 11.82 -9.90
C THR A 387 -0.31 11.20 -9.77
N VAL A 388 -0.34 9.87 -9.71
CA VAL A 388 -1.54 9.08 -9.43
C VAL A 388 -1.32 8.40 -8.09
N ILE A 389 -2.30 8.42 -7.21
CA ILE A 389 -2.24 7.65 -5.97
C ILE A 389 -3.32 6.58 -5.96
N GLY A 390 -3.10 5.53 -5.18
CA GLY A 390 -4.11 4.52 -4.92
C GLY A 390 -4.03 4.02 -3.49
N SER A 391 -5.17 3.67 -2.94
CA SER A 391 -5.27 3.13 -1.58
C SER A 391 -5.75 1.70 -1.62
N ASP A 392 -4.96 0.81 -1.03
CA ASP A 392 -5.17 -0.62 -0.97
C ASP A 392 -5.55 -1.04 0.46
N LEU A 393 -6.51 -1.97 0.56
CA LEU A 393 -7.06 -2.45 1.83
C LEU A 393 -5.98 -3.02 2.75
N GLU A 394 -5.10 -3.85 2.21
CA GLU A 394 -4.11 -4.57 2.99
C GLU A 394 -2.73 -3.92 2.93
N ARG A 395 -2.42 -3.26 1.81
CA ARG A 395 -1.06 -2.76 1.51
C ARG A 395 -0.91 -1.26 1.65
N GLY A 396 -1.94 -0.49 1.96
CA GLY A 396 -1.79 0.93 2.24
C GLY A 396 -1.69 1.80 0.98
N LEU A 397 -0.84 2.83 1.01
CA LEU A 397 -0.79 3.86 -0.03
C LEU A 397 0.23 3.52 -1.12
N PHE A 398 -0.21 3.56 -2.37
CA PHE A 398 0.65 3.54 -3.55
C PHE A 398 0.70 4.93 -4.22
N VAL A 399 1.88 5.31 -4.69
CA VAL A 399 2.15 6.57 -5.41
C VAL A 399 2.84 6.24 -6.72
N TRP A 400 2.22 6.62 -7.83
CA TRP A 400 2.64 6.26 -9.19
C TRP A 400 2.83 7.47 -10.10
N LYS A 401 3.57 7.25 -11.19
CA LYS A 401 3.51 8.02 -12.42
C LYS A 401 3.16 7.09 -13.57
N LEU A 402 2.29 7.53 -14.47
CA LEU A 402 2.08 6.81 -15.73
C LEU A 402 3.28 6.97 -16.66
N GLY A 403 3.45 5.99 -17.55
CA GLY A 403 4.56 5.91 -18.48
C GLY A 403 5.62 4.92 -18.04
N VAL A 404 6.77 4.98 -18.72
CA VAL A 404 7.97 4.26 -18.30
C VAL A 404 8.85 5.22 -17.52
N LEU A 405 9.64 4.69 -16.58
CA LEU A 405 10.56 5.50 -15.79
C LEU A 405 11.52 6.19 -16.76
N ASP A 406 11.45 7.52 -16.80
CA ASP A 406 12.41 8.32 -17.53
C ASP A 406 13.77 8.13 -16.84
N PRO A 407 14.79 7.60 -17.53
CA PRO A 407 16.12 7.47 -16.94
C PRO A 407 16.74 8.82 -16.54
N CYS A 408 16.19 9.94 -17.02
CA CYS A 408 16.54 11.27 -16.55
C CYS A 408 15.86 11.71 -15.24
N ASP A 409 14.79 11.02 -14.82
CA ASP A 409 14.11 11.29 -13.54
C ASP A 409 14.63 10.37 -12.41
N THR A 410 15.43 9.35 -12.73
CA THR A 410 16.10 8.53 -11.72
C THR A 410 17.28 9.28 -11.14
N PRO A 411 17.40 9.43 -9.80
CA PRO A 411 18.55 10.05 -9.20
C PRO A 411 19.85 9.43 -9.73
N LEU A 412 20.86 10.27 -9.93
CA LEU A 412 22.19 9.79 -10.28
C LEU A 412 22.72 8.85 -9.19
N GLY A 413 23.23 7.69 -9.60
CA GLY A 413 23.81 6.70 -8.69
C GLY A 413 25.12 7.18 -8.05
N SER A 414 25.75 6.32 -7.27
CA SER A 414 27.10 6.59 -6.76
C SER A 414 28.12 6.66 -7.91
N CYS A 415 29.18 7.45 -7.74
CA CYS A 415 30.31 7.53 -8.68
C CYS A 415 30.01 8.03 -10.11
N VAL A 416 29.03 8.90 -10.30
CA VAL A 416 28.67 9.39 -11.64
C VAL A 416 29.79 10.06 -12.44
N ASN A 417 30.83 10.54 -11.76
CA ASN A 417 31.98 11.19 -12.40
C ASN A 417 33.02 10.19 -12.95
N ASP A 418 32.97 8.91 -12.56
CA ASP A 418 33.73 7.80 -13.15
C ASP A 418 32.86 7.13 -14.23
N ILE A 419 32.81 7.78 -15.39
CA ILE A 419 31.88 7.46 -16.47
C ILE A 419 32.29 6.16 -17.18
N ASP A 420 33.59 5.87 -17.25
CA ASP A 420 34.09 4.65 -17.89
C ASP A 420 34.23 3.46 -16.93
N GLY A 421 33.99 3.67 -15.63
CA GLY A 421 33.99 2.66 -14.58
C GLY A 421 35.38 2.11 -14.27
N ASN A 422 36.45 2.87 -14.51
CA ASN A 422 37.82 2.43 -14.25
C ASN A 422 38.24 2.58 -12.78
N GLY A 423 37.38 3.15 -11.94
CA GLY A 423 37.59 3.39 -10.52
C GLY A 423 38.17 4.77 -10.20
N THR A 424 38.47 5.62 -11.20
CA THR A 424 39.09 6.93 -11.01
C THR A 424 38.59 7.98 -12.00
N VAL A 425 38.32 9.19 -11.51
CA VAL A 425 37.95 10.32 -12.37
C VAL A 425 39.19 10.88 -13.07
N GLY A 426 39.28 10.70 -14.39
CA GLY A 426 40.46 11.03 -15.16
C GLY A 426 40.18 11.43 -16.62
N VAL A 427 41.21 11.25 -17.45
CA VAL A 427 41.20 11.72 -18.85
C VAL A 427 40.12 11.01 -19.66
N SER A 428 39.90 9.72 -19.40
CA SER A 428 38.92 8.92 -20.14
C SER A 428 37.48 9.33 -19.83
N ASP A 429 37.17 9.76 -18.61
CA ASP A 429 35.85 10.30 -18.26
C ASP A 429 35.58 11.64 -18.95
N ILE A 430 36.57 12.52 -19.01
CA ILE A 430 36.47 13.76 -19.80
C ILE A 430 36.21 13.44 -21.28
N LEU A 431 36.88 12.43 -21.82
CA LEU A 431 36.64 12.01 -23.20
C LEU A 431 35.22 11.47 -23.40
N ALA A 432 34.64 10.77 -22.42
CA ALA A 432 33.26 10.31 -22.46
C ALA A 432 32.24 11.47 -22.46
N VAL A 433 32.45 12.51 -21.64
CA VAL A 433 31.62 13.74 -21.68
C VAL A 433 31.74 14.45 -23.04
N ILE A 434 32.96 14.58 -23.57
CA ILE A 434 33.18 15.23 -24.87
C ILE A 434 32.55 14.44 -26.02
N GLU A 435 32.59 13.10 -25.97
CA GLU A 435 31.97 12.23 -26.98
C GLU A 435 30.46 12.41 -27.05
N ASN A 436 29.81 12.62 -25.91
CA ASN A 436 28.37 12.78 -25.77
C ASN A 436 27.90 14.24 -25.72
N TRP A 437 28.80 15.19 -26.03
CA TRP A 437 28.53 16.62 -25.85
C TRP A 437 27.30 17.12 -26.62
N GLY A 438 26.41 17.80 -25.90
CA GLY A 438 25.19 18.40 -26.44
C GLY A 438 24.06 17.40 -26.70
N ILE A 439 24.20 16.15 -26.27
CA ILE A 439 23.10 15.18 -26.23
C ILE A 439 22.24 15.48 -25.00
N SER A 440 20.93 15.54 -25.21
CA SER A 440 19.93 15.58 -24.15
C SER A 440 19.07 14.32 -24.21
N GLY A 441 18.69 13.79 -23.06
CA GLY A 441 17.73 12.69 -22.97
C GLY A 441 16.36 13.11 -23.50
N ASP A 442 15.58 12.13 -23.97
CA ASP A 442 14.27 12.33 -24.57
C ASP A 442 13.12 11.64 -23.82
N GLY A 443 13.38 11.21 -22.59
CA GLY A 443 12.45 10.41 -21.79
C GLY A 443 12.70 8.90 -21.85
N THR A 444 13.51 8.43 -22.80
CA THR A 444 13.77 7.00 -22.98
C THR A 444 15.17 6.58 -22.59
N PHE A 445 16.08 7.55 -22.40
CA PHE A 445 17.45 7.35 -21.97
C PHE A 445 18.01 8.61 -21.31
N ARG A 446 18.97 8.43 -20.40
CA ARG A 446 19.86 9.49 -19.91
C ARG A 446 21.16 9.43 -20.71
N PRO A 447 21.66 10.56 -21.25
CA PRO A 447 22.89 10.53 -22.02
C PRO A 447 24.10 10.20 -21.14
N ILE A 448 25.01 9.38 -21.66
CA ILE A 448 26.26 9.05 -20.97
C ILE A 448 27.08 10.33 -20.79
N GLY A 449 27.50 10.62 -19.56
CA GLY A 449 28.25 11.82 -19.21
C GLY A 449 27.40 13.00 -18.71
N ASP A 450 26.08 12.82 -18.53
CA ASP A 450 25.29 13.67 -17.65
C ASP A 450 25.55 13.22 -16.20
N VAL A 451 26.32 14.02 -15.47
CA VAL A 451 26.79 13.71 -14.12
C VAL A 451 26.23 14.65 -13.06
N ASN A 452 25.44 15.63 -13.48
CA ASN A 452 24.89 16.67 -12.60
C ASN A 452 23.36 16.66 -12.52
N ASP A 453 22.72 15.64 -13.11
CA ASP A 453 21.29 15.41 -13.09
C ASP A 453 20.48 16.43 -13.91
N SER A 454 21.08 16.96 -14.98
CA SER A 454 20.41 17.93 -15.86
C SER A 454 19.75 17.29 -17.08
N CYS A 455 19.91 15.98 -17.28
CA CYS A 455 19.49 15.22 -18.47
C CYS A 455 20.16 15.71 -19.76
N SER A 456 21.22 16.50 -19.67
CA SER A 456 21.95 17.06 -20.80
C SER A 456 23.44 17.02 -20.55
N VAL A 457 24.22 16.63 -21.56
CA VAL A 457 25.68 16.66 -21.46
C VAL A 457 26.19 18.00 -21.93
N ASP A 458 26.58 18.86 -20.99
CA ASP A 458 27.07 20.19 -21.28
C ASP A 458 28.30 20.60 -20.47
N ILE A 459 28.58 21.90 -20.44
CA ILE A 459 29.74 22.44 -19.75
C ILE A 459 29.70 22.21 -18.24
N SER A 460 28.50 22.09 -17.67
CA SER A 460 28.28 21.88 -16.25
C SER A 460 28.78 20.49 -15.84
N ASP A 461 28.57 19.47 -16.67
CA ASP A 461 29.10 18.11 -16.47
C ASP A 461 30.62 18.08 -16.52
N LEU A 462 31.20 18.72 -17.54
CA LEU A 462 32.65 18.79 -17.67
C LEU A 462 33.29 19.52 -16.48
N LEU A 463 32.65 20.58 -15.98
CA LEU A 463 33.12 21.31 -14.81
C LEU A 463 33.06 20.47 -13.53
N GLN A 464 32.04 19.61 -13.40
CA GLN A 464 31.94 18.67 -12.28
C GLN A 464 33.06 17.63 -12.30
N LEU A 465 33.34 17.01 -13.46
CA LEU A 465 34.48 16.10 -13.62
C LEU A 465 35.83 16.76 -13.29
N VAL A 466 36.02 18.00 -13.75
CA VAL A 466 37.25 18.75 -13.46
C VAL A 466 37.36 19.09 -11.97
N GLY A 467 36.22 19.32 -11.30
CA GLY A 467 36.16 19.53 -9.84
C GLY A 467 36.62 18.31 -9.05
N ASP A 468 36.24 17.12 -9.52
CA ASP A 468 36.50 15.84 -8.85
C ASP A 468 37.69 15.07 -9.45
N TRP A 469 38.55 15.77 -10.20
CA TRP A 469 39.69 15.17 -10.90
C TRP A 469 40.62 14.40 -9.96
N GLY A 470 40.88 13.14 -10.30
CA GLY A 470 41.73 12.23 -9.53
C GLY A 470 41.07 11.69 -8.27
N SER A 471 39.76 11.90 -8.08
CA SER A 471 39.03 11.16 -7.05
C SER A 471 38.90 9.69 -7.44
N GLU A 472 38.94 8.83 -6.43
CA GLU A 472 38.67 7.40 -6.59
C GLU A 472 37.19 7.16 -6.36
N CYS A 473 36.56 6.43 -7.28
CA CYS A 473 35.24 5.89 -7.08
C CYS A 473 35.36 4.70 -6.12
N ILE A 474 34.96 4.90 -4.87
CA ILE A 474 34.91 3.83 -3.87
C ILE A 474 33.47 3.36 -3.75
N ILE A 475 33.07 2.38 -4.56
CA ILE A 475 31.87 1.59 -4.31
C ILE A 475 32.25 0.48 -3.33
N THR A 476 31.47 0.33 -2.26
CA THR A 476 31.65 -0.73 -1.27
C THR A 476 30.60 -1.80 -1.44
N GLY A 477 30.96 -3.01 -1.02
CA GLY A 477 30.07 -4.17 -1.00
C GLY A 477 30.55 -5.18 0.04
N ALA A 478 29.74 -6.19 0.30
CA ALA A 478 30.00 -7.23 1.28
C ALA A 478 31.30 -7.97 0.95
N CYS A 479 32.21 -7.95 1.90
CA CYS A 479 33.49 -8.62 1.86
C CYS A 479 33.57 -9.63 2.99
N CYS A 480 33.62 -10.90 2.64
CA CYS A 480 33.82 -11.99 3.59
C CYS A 480 35.30 -12.18 3.86
N LEU A 481 35.72 -11.83 5.07
CA LEU A 481 37.10 -11.90 5.50
C LEU A 481 37.47 -13.32 5.97
N SER A 482 38.77 -13.57 6.09
CA SER A 482 39.31 -14.87 6.50
C SER A 482 38.98 -15.28 7.94
N ASP A 483 38.48 -14.36 8.76
CA ASP A 483 37.95 -14.61 10.11
C ASP A 483 36.42 -14.84 10.13
N PHE A 484 35.82 -15.04 8.95
CA PHE A 484 34.40 -15.26 8.72
C PHE A 484 33.51 -14.04 9.02
N SER A 485 34.11 -12.89 9.36
CA SER A 485 33.37 -11.64 9.46
C SER A 485 33.05 -11.07 8.08
N CYS A 486 31.95 -10.32 8.02
CA CYS A 486 31.60 -9.53 6.84
C CYS A 486 31.83 -8.04 7.13
N ALA A 487 32.48 -7.34 6.20
CA ALA A 487 32.57 -5.89 6.21
C ALA A 487 32.21 -5.32 4.83
N GLU A 488 31.56 -4.16 4.79
CA GLU A 488 31.31 -3.43 3.55
C GLU A 488 32.58 -2.66 3.16
N LEU A 489 33.34 -3.21 2.22
CA LEU A 489 34.64 -2.72 1.79
C LEU A 489 34.63 -2.49 0.28
N SER A 490 35.55 -1.70 -0.26
CA SER A 490 35.74 -1.70 -1.71
C SER A 490 36.36 -3.01 -2.18
N PHE A 491 36.16 -3.38 -3.44
CA PHE A 491 36.80 -4.57 -4.02
C PHE A 491 38.32 -4.63 -3.73
N ASN A 492 39.02 -3.50 -3.91
CA ASN A 492 40.46 -3.41 -3.64
C ASN A 492 40.77 -3.63 -2.16
N THR A 493 40.03 -2.98 -1.26
CA THR A 493 40.24 -3.13 0.19
C THR A 493 39.90 -4.55 0.66
N CYS A 494 38.89 -5.18 0.06
CA CYS A 494 38.50 -6.56 0.31
C CYS A 494 39.61 -7.54 -0.11
N SER A 495 40.12 -7.37 -1.32
CA SER A 495 41.22 -8.18 -1.85
C SER A 495 42.52 -7.98 -1.07
N GLU A 496 42.80 -6.79 -0.55
CA GLU A 496 43.97 -6.52 0.30
C GLU A 496 43.90 -7.24 1.65
N GLN A 497 42.69 -7.56 2.12
CA GLN A 497 42.44 -8.31 3.35
C GLN A 497 42.25 -9.81 3.13
N ASP A 498 42.63 -10.32 1.94
CA ASP A 498 42.40 -11.71 1.52
C ASP A 498 40.91 -12.13 1.62
N GLY A 499 39.99 -11.17 1.52
CA GLY A 499 38.56 -11.37 1.59
C GLY A 499 37.95 -11.77 0.24
N THR A 500 36.78 -12.41 0.31
CA THR A 500 35.94 -12.72 -0.86
C THR A 500 34.90 -11.62 -1.02
N TYR A 501 34.96 -10.88 -2.13
CA TYR A 501 34.03 -9.80 -2.44
C TYR A 501 32.78 -10.32 -3.16
N TYR A 502 31.60 -9.89 -2.72
CA TYR A 502 30.31 -10.38 -3.22
C TYR A 502 29.63 -9.45 -4.24
N GLY A 503 30.32 -8.36 -4.61
CA GLY A 503 29.85 -7.42 -5.62
C GLY A 503 29.50 -6.07 -5.02
N ASP A 504 29.40 -5.07 -5.88
CA ASP A 504 29.11 -3.70 -5.49
C ASP A 504 27.72 -3.57 -4.87
N GLU A 505 27.59 -2.73 -3.83
CA GLU A 505 26.35 -2.47 -3.07
C GLU A 505 25.73 -3.70 -2.38
N SER A 506 26.41 -4.86 -2.40
CA SER A 506 26.01 -6.01 -1.59
C SER A 506 26.16 -5.68 -0.10
N LEU A 507 25.14 -6.03 0.70
CA LEU A 507 25.13 -5.75 2.14
C LEU A 507 25.60 -6.97 2.92
N CYS A 508 26.29 -6.72 4.03
CA CYS A 508 26.68 -7.80 4.93
C CYS A 508 25.50 -8.46 5.65
N SER A 509 24.35 -7.78 5.76
CA SER A 509 23.11 -8.37 6.28
C SER A 509 22.58 -9.50 5.39
N ASP A 510 22.87 -9.44 4.09
CA ASP A 510 22.27 -10.32 3.08
C ASP A 510 23.29 -11.31 2.50
N THR A 511 24.53 -11.28 3.01
CA THR A 511 25.65 -12.08 2.50
C THR A 511 26.12 -13.08 3.55
N ASN A 512 25.87 -14.37 3.30
CA ASN A 512 26.38 -15.45 4.13
C ASN A 512 27.83 -15.80 3.77
N CYS A 513 28.77 -15.39 4.62
CA CYS A 513 30.17 -15.76 4.47
C CYS A 513 30.41 -17.25 4.76
N PRO A 514 31.27 -17.96 4.00
CA PRO A 514 31.58 -19.35 4.28
C PRO A 514 32.18 -19.50 5.69
N GLY A 515 31.52 -20.24 6.59
CA GLY A 515 31.90 -20.36 8.00
C GLY A 515 31.26 -19.33 8.95
N ALA A 516 30.40 -18.44 8.44
CA ALA A 516 29.56 -17.58 9.27
C ALA A 516 28.58 -18.44 10.09
N GLY A 517 28.46 -18.12 11.38
CA GLY A 517 27.66 -18.90 12.30
C GLY A 517 28.26 -20.26 12.69
N ASP A 518 29.40 -20.69 12.14
CA ASP A 518 29.95 -22.04 12.41
C ASP A 518 30.26 -22.26 13.89
N GLU A 519 30.64 -21.20 14.61
CA GLU A 519 30.91 -21.23 16.03
C GLU A 519 30.16 -20.08 16.72
N CYS A 520 29.93 -20.21 18.02
CA CYS A 520 29.26 -19.18 18.82
C CYS A 520 29.89 -17.77 18.68
N ASN A 521 31.22 -17.69 18.55
CA ASN A 521 31.91 -16.41 18.43
C ASN A 521 31.77 -15.77 17.04
N THR A 522 31.36 -16.55 16.04
CA THR A 522 31.04 -16.10 14.67
C THR A 522 29.55 -16.12 14.40
N ALA A 523 28.71 -16.17 15.45
CA ALA A 523 27.26 -16.22 15.35
C ALA A 523 26.71 -15.13 14.41
N MET A 524 25.84 -15.53 13.50
CA MET A 524 25.16 -14.62 12.57
C MET A 524 24.16 -13.75 13.33
N VAL A 525 24.06 -12.46 12.99
CA VAL A 525 23.03 -11.62 13.60
C VAL A 525 21.68 -12.01 13.02
N ALA A 526 20.76 -12.46 13.86
CA ALA A 526 19.37 -12.71 13.46
C ALA A 526 18.50 -11.47 13.68
N GLN A 527 17.41 -11.39 12.93
CA GLN A 527 16.36 -10.38 13.03
C GLN A 527 14.99 -11.04 13.28
N LEU A 528 14.00 -10.24 13.69
CA LEU A 528 12.61 -10.68 13.72
C LEU A 528 12.16 -11.07 12.30
N GLY A 529 11.36 -12.13 12.19
CA GLY A 529 11.02 -12.75 10.92
C GLY A 529 12.06 -13.79 10.50
N ALA A 530 12.19 -14.00 9.19
CA ALA A 530 12.96 -15.09 8.58
C ALA A 530 14.47 -14.83 8.53
N ASN A 531 15.27 -15.85 8.85
CA ASN A 531 16.73 -15.86 8.82
C ASN A 531 17.23 -17.15 8.15
N SER A 532 17.71 -17.08 6.91
CA SER A 532 18.17 -18.26 6.17
C SER A 532 19.52 -18.79 6.67
N TYR A 533 19.67 -20.12 6.70
CA TYR A 533 20.92 -20.79 7.05
C TYR A 533 21.16 -22.06 6.25
N GLU A 534 22.40 -22.56 6.29
CA GLU A 534 22.74 -23.93 5.92
C GLU A 534 23.74 -24.55 6.89
N THR A 535 23.68 -25.86 7.09
CA THR A 535 24.59 -26.61 7.97
C THR A 535 25.54 -27.54 7.21
N ASN A 536 25.46 -27.63 5.87
CA ASN A 536 26.25 -28.58 5.08
C ASN A 536 27.76 -28.30 5.09
N SER A 537 28.13 -27.03 5.27
CA SER A 537 29.50 -26.53 5.25
C SER A 537 30.06 -26.27 6.66
N ALA A 538 29.23 -26.44 7.68
CA ALA A 538 29.55 -26.20 9.08
C ALA A 538 30.30 -27.38 9.73
N THR A 539 30.80 -27.15 10.92
CA THR A 539 31.44 -28.12 11.79
C THR A 539 30.66 -28.26 13.09
N PRO A 540 30.75 -29.39 13.79
CA PRO A 540 30.08 -29.54 15.09
C PRO A 540 30.74 -28.65 16.16
N SER A 541 30.02 -27.65 16.67
CA SER A 541 30.52 -26.78 17.75
C SER A 541 30.65 -27.53 19.09
N SER A 542 31.53 -27.05 19.98
CA SER A 542 31.74 -27.64 21.31
C SER A 542 31.46 -26.65 22.46
N PRO A 543 30.83 -27.07 23.58
CA PRO A 543 30.26 -28.40 23.84
C PRO A 543 28.91 -28.61 23.12
N GLU A 544 28.47 -29.87 22.97
CA GLU A 544 27.12 -30.17 22.46
C GLU A 544 26.03 -29.60 23.39
N PRO A 545 24.82 -29.31 22.86
CA PRO A 545 23.66 -28.99 23.67
C PRO A 545 23.34 -30.09 24.70
N ASP A 546 22.79 -29.67 25.83
CA ASP A 546 22.39 -30.59 26.90
C ASP A 546 20.97 -31.12 26.62
N ASP A 547 20.88 -32.23 25.91
CA ASP A 547 19.63 -32.93 25.58
C ASP A 547 18.75 -33.24 26.81
N SER A 548 19.34 -33.34 28.01
CA SER A 548 18.57 -33.63 29.24
C SER A 548 17.65 -32.48 29.67
N GLN A 549 17.83 -31.27 29.12
CA GLN A 549 16.98 -30.11 29.41
C GLN A 549 15.68 -30.09 28.58
N CYS A 550 15.56 -30.96 27.58
CA CYS A 550 14.39 -31.09 26.72
C CYS A 550 14.05 -32.57 26.48
N GLU A 551 14.01 -33.36 27.56
CA GLU A 551 13.60 -34.77 27.48
C GLU A 551 12.24 -34.93 26.79
N GLY A 552 12.21 -35.79 25.77
CA GLY A 552 10.98 -36.09 25.01
C GLY A 552 10.71 -35.18 23.81
N THR A 553 11.59 -34.21 23.52
CA THR A 553 11.53 -33.43 22.27
C THR A 553 12.36 -34.05 21.15
N TYR A 554 12.92 -35.24 21.33
CA TYR A 554 13.71 -35.96 20.34
C TYR A 554 14.86 -35.14 19.72
N MET A 555 15.62 -34.38 20.52
CA MET A 555 16.74 -33.57 20.02
C MET A 555 17.86 -34.43 19.41
N ASN A 556 18.45 -35.37 20.18
CA ASN A 556 19.44 -36.34 19.70
C ASN A 556 20.53 -35.72 18.81
N TRP A 557 21.25 -34.73 19.37
CA TRP A 557 22.16 -33.86 18.63
C TRP A 557 23.29 -34.61 17.91
N ALA A 558 23.76 -35.74 18.47
CA ALA A 558 24.67 -36.69 17.83
C ALA A 558 25.86 -36.09 17.04
N ASN A 559 26.57 -35.10 17.61
CA ASN A 559 27.69 -34.42 16.96
C ASN A 559 27.30 -33.80 15.59
N SER A 560 26.11 -33.20 15.53
CA SER A 560 25.59 -32.52 14.35
C SER A 560 26.43 -31.31 13.97
N GLN A 561 26.56 -31.07 12.65
CA GLN A 561 27.09 -29.81 12.13
C GLN A 561 26.06 -28.73 12.43
N ASP A 562 26.49 -27.62 13.00
CA ASP A 562 25.57 -26.63 13.53
C ASP A 562 25.99 -25.21 13.22
N ILE A 563 24.98 -24.34 13.23
CA ILE A 563 25.15 -22.92 13.04
C ILE A 563 24.58 -22.15 14.22
N TRP A 564 25.13 -20.97 14.45
CA TRP A 564 24.80 -20.07 15.54
C TRP A 564 24.27 -18.77 14.98
N PHE A 565 23.18 -18.32 15.58
CA PHE A 565 22.67 -16.97 15.48
C PHE A 565 22.80 -16.26 16.83
N VAL A 566 22.84 -14.93 16.79
CA VAL A 566 22.66 -14.05 17.93
C VAL A 566 21.56 -13.04 17.62
N TRP A 567 20.59 -12.92 18.51
CA TRP A 567 19.49 -11.97 18.42
C TRP A 567 19.45 -11.11 19.69
N VAL A 568 19.29 -9.81 19.54
CA VAL A 568 19.11 -8.88 20.68
C VAL A 568 17.62 -8.61 20.83
N ALA A 569 17.04 -8.99 21.96
CA ALA A 569 15.61 -8.84 22.15
C ALA A 569 15.18 -7.36 22.13
N GLU A 570 14.29 -7.00 21.22
CA GLU A 570 13.83 -5.61 21.05
C GLU A 570 12.67 -5.24 22.01
N TYR A 571 12.03 -6.26 22.58
CA TYR A 571 10.93 -6.19 23.53
C TYR A 571 11.06 -7.25 24.65
N THR A 572 10.24 -7.10 25.69
CA THR A 572 10.08 -8.10 26.75
C THR A 572 8.74 -8.81 26.53
N GLY A 573 8.73 -10.13 26.39
CA GLY A 573 7.53 -10.91 26.09
C GLY A 573 7.87 -12.35 25.71
N THR A 574 6.85 -13.14 25.34
CA THR A 574 7.08 -14.45 24.72
C THR A 574 7.48 -14.25 23.26
N VAL A 575 8.51 -14.95 22.83
CA VAL A 575 8.97 -15.03 21.44
C VAL A 575 8.87 -16.47 20.98
N HIS A 576 8.42 -16.67 19.75
CA HIS A 576 8.36 -17.96 19.09
C HIS A 576 9.54 -18.12 18.13
N PHE A 577 10.42 -19.08 18.39
CA PHE A 577 11.52 -19.46 17.51
C PHE A 577 11.16 -20.75 16.80
N THR A 578 11.17 -20.78 15.47
CA THR A 578 10.81 -21.99 14.70
C THR A 578 11.69 -22.19 13.48
N THR A 579 11.93 -23.44 13.12
CA THR A 579 12.57 -23.87 11.86
C THR A 579 11.58 -24.51 10.89
N CYS A 580 10.28 -24.25 11.09
CA CYS A 580 9.20 -24.76 10.25
C CYS A 580 9.28 -24.20 8.82
N GLU A 581 9.67 -25.05 7.87
CA GLU A 581 9.74 -24.75 6.44
C GLU A 581 9.58 -26.04 5.61
N ASP A 582 8.72 -26.03 4.59
CA ASP A 582 8.29 -27.20 3.83
C ASP A 582 9.42 -28.04 3.19
N SER A 583 10.55 -27.40 2.92
CA SER A 583 11.71 -27.93 2.20
C SER A 583 12.97 -28.05 3.05
N SER A 584 12.85 -27.90 4.37
CA SER A 584 13.97 -28.06 5.31
C SER A 584 14.19 -29.52 5.75
N PHE A 585 15.13 -29.72 6.66
CA PHE A 585 15.54 -31.01 7.19
C PHE A 585 15.07 -31.22 8.63
N ASP A 586 15.31 -32.41 9.16
CA ASP A 586 15.03 -32.77 10.55
C ASP A 586 15.97 -32.00 11.49
N THR A 587 15.44 -30.91 12.05
CA THR A 587 16.23 -29.90 12.77
C THR A 587 16.22 -30.14 14.26
N SER A 588 17.27 -29.66 14.93
CA SER A 588 17.33 -29.58 16.38
C SER A 588 17.82 -28.20 16.77
N MET A 589 17.21 -27.60 17.78
CA MET A 589 17.49 -26.23 18.19
C MET A 589 17.76 -26.11 19.69
N ALA A 590 18.78 -25.34 20.04
CA ALA A 590 19.09 -24.92 21.40
C ALA A 590 19.09 -23.39 21.51
N LEU A 591 18.47 -22.87 22.56
CA LEU A 591 18.45 -21.45 22.89
C LEU A 591 19.34 -21.19 24.10
N TYR A 592 20.19 -20.17 24.02
CA TYR A 592 21.07 -19.73 25.10
C TYR A 592 20.83 -18.26 25.43
N GLU A 593 20.92 -17.89 26.70
CA GLU A 593 20.70 -16.50 27.15
C GLU A 593 22.01 -15.87 27.66
N GLY A 594 22.34 -14.69 27.12
CA GLY A 594 23.48 -13.86 27.52
C GLY A 594 24.84 -14.36 27.04
N ALA A 595 25.07 -15.67 27.05
CA ALA A 595 26.29 -16.31 26.57
C ALA A 595 26.01 -17.73 26.05
N CYS A 596 26.82 -18.20 25.09
CA CYS A 596 26.64 -19.49 24.42
C CYS A 596 26.87 -20.75 25.27
N ASN A 597 27.15 -20.61 26.56
CA ASN A 597 27.27 -21.71 27.51
C ASN A 597 26.13 -21.76 28.53
N ASN A 598 25.13 -20.89 28.39
CA ASN A 598 23.97 -20.83 29.26
C ASN A 598 22.70 -21.22 28.49
N GLN A 599 22.54 -22.52 28.24
CA GLN A 599 21.36 -23.07 27.57
C GLN A 599 20.13 -22.86 28.47
N VAL A 600 19.05 -22.32 27.89
CA VAL A 600 17.80 -21.99 28.58
C VAL A 600 16.59 -22.72 28.04
N ALA A 601 16.65 -23.19 26.78
CA ALA A 601 15.63 -24.03 26.17
C ALA A 601 16.22 -24.87 25.03
N CYS A 602 15.55 -25.95 24.66
CA CYS A 602 15.87 -26.73 23.48
C CYS A 602 14.65 -27.52 22.98
N ASN A 603 14.64 -27.88 21.71
CA ASN A 603 13.60 -28.68 21.07
C ASN A 603 14.14 -29.36 19.80
N GLY A 604 13.65 -30.57 19.48
CA GLY A 604 13.94 -31.27 18.22
C GLY A 604 12.68 -31.43 17.37
N ASP A 605 11.60 -31.89 17.99
CA ASP A 605 10.28 -32.09 17.38
C ASP A 605 9.23 -31.14 17.97
N GLY A 606 9.04 -30.02 17.30
CA GLY A 606 8.00 -29.02 17.51
C GLY A 606 6.62 -29.51 17.06
N ASN A 607 5.59 -28.80 17.50
CA ASN A 607 4.22 -29.02 17.03
C ASN A 607 3.45 -27.69 17.05
N GLY A 608 2.41 -27.60 16.23
CA GLY A 608 1.51 -26.43 16.20
C GLY A 608 1.61 -25.60 14.92
N ASP A 609 2.75 -25.64 14.24
CA ASP A 609 3.01 -24.86 13.03
C ASP A 609 2.54 -25.61 11.76
N ASN A 610 2.14 -24.85 10.74
CA ASN A 610 1.65 -25.36 9.46
C ASN A 610 2.65 -25.07 8.33
N GLY A 611 2.70 -25.94 7.33
CA GLY A 611 3.60 -25.76 6.19
C GLY A 611 5.05 -26.19 6.45
N CYS A 612 5.28 -26.97 7.50
CA CYS A 612 6.62 -27.43 7.88
C CYS A 612 7.02 -28.72 7.17
N GLN A 613 8.33 -28.98 7.16
CA GLN A 613 8.90 -30.30 6.98
C GLN A 613 8.40 -31.29 8.06
N SER A 614 8.68 -32.58 7.86
CA SER A 614 8.13 -33.65 8.71
C SER A 614 8.50 -33.55 10.20
N TYR A 615 9.70 -33.03 10.49
CA TYR A 615 10.23 -32.82 11.84
C TYR A 615 11.00 -31.50 11.86
N TYR A 616 10.61 -30.59 12.74
CA TYR A 616 11.16 -29.24 12.85
C TYR A 616 11.27 -28.85 14.32
N SER A 617 12.14 -27.91 14.65
CA SER A 617 12.28 -27.41 16.01
C SER A 617 11.44 -26.16 16.24
N ALA A 618 10.78 -26.09 17.41
CA ALA A 618 10.08 -24.88 17.84
C ALA A 618 10.24 -24.64 19.35
N ILE A 619 10.47 -23.38 19.75
CA ILE A 619 10.67 -22.96 21.14
C ILE A 619 9.87 -21.67 21.40
N ASP A 620 8.97 -21.71 22.36
CA ASP A 620 8.37 -20.51 22.97
C ASP A 620 9.17 -20.11 24.22
N PHE A 621 9.75 -18.91 24.23
CA PHE A 621 10.55 -18.44 25.37
C PHE A 621 10.23 -17.01 25.78
N ASN A 622 10.25 -16.73 27.09
CA ASN A 622 10.05 -15.38 27.61
C ASN A 622 11.38 -14.62 27.61
N VAL A 623 11.49 -13.63 26.72
CA VAL A 623 12.70 -12.84 26.54
C VAL A 623 12.65 -11.52 27.33
N GLN A 624 13.82 -10.96 27.61
CA GLN A 624 13.97 -9.64 28.22
C GLN A 624 14.61 -8.67 27.23
N LYS A 625 13.96 -7.50 27.04
CA LYS A 625 14.47 -6.45 26.16
C LYS A 625 15.93 -6.11 26.47
N GLY A 626 16.76 -6.08 25.43
CA GLY A 626 18.18 -5.74 25.48
C GLY A 626 19.09 -6.91 25.86
N SER A 627 18.54 -8.10 26.15
CA SER A 627 19.34 -9.32 26.34
C SER A 627 19.70 -9.96 25.01
N ASN A 628 20.88 -10.57 24.96
CA ASN A 628 21.31 -11.38 23.82
C ASN A 628 20.78 -12.81 23.99
N TYR A 629 20.20 -13.35 22.93
CA TYR A 629 19.81 -14.75 22.82
C TYR A 629 20.60 -15.38 21.68
N TYR A 630 21.30 -16.47 21.97
CA TYR A 630 22.00 -17.24 20.95
C TYR A 630 21.15 -18.45 20.57
N ILE A 631 20.93 -18.63 19.27
CA ILE A 631 20.14 -19.73 18.72
C ILE A 631 21.09 -20.64 17.98
N ARG A 632 21.22 -21.88 18.43
CA ARG A 632 22.06 -22.89 17.78
C ARG A 632 21.18 -23.90 17.09
N ILE A 633 21.42 -24.14 15.81
CA ILE A 633 20.62 -25.05 15.00
C ILE A 633 21.53 -26.12 14.40
N GLY A 634 21.20 -27.36 14.68
CA GLY A 634 21.75 -28.55 14.07
C GLY A 634 20.61 -29.42 13.54
N GLY A 635 20.87 -30.72 13.41
CA GLY A 635 19.87 -31.70 12.97
C GLY A 635 19.94 -33.01 13.73
N TRP A 636 18.79 -33.68 13.77
CA TRP A 636 18.59 -34.96 14.44
C TRP A 636 19.53 -36.04 13.90
N GLU A 637 20.22 -36.77 14.79
CA GLU A 637 21.21 -37.80 14.42
C GLU A 637 22.32 -37.28 13.46
N GLY A 638 22.62 -35.99 13.52
CA GLY A 638 23.63 -35.36 12.66
C GLY A 638 23.13 -35.01 11.25
N ALA A 639 21.80 -34.91 11.06
CA ALA A 639 21.22 -34.40 9.82
C ALA A 639 21.71 -32.98 9.50
N THR A 640 21.86 -32.69 8.21
CA THR A 640 22.31 -31.40 7.70
C THR A 640 21.45 -30.98 6.51
N GLY A 641 21.41 -29.68 6.24
CA GLY A 641 20.66 -29.13 5.12
C GLY A 641 20.57 -27.61 5.21
N SER A 642 19.68 -27.04 4.40
CA SER A 642 19.34 -25.62 4.44
C SER A 642 17.98 -25.43 5.12
N GLY A 643 17.75 -24.25 5.68
CA GLY A 643 16.48 -23.91 6.30
C GLY A 643 16.36 -22.43 6.61
N VAL A 644 15.22 -22.06 7.19
CA VAL A 644 14.94 -20.73 7.71
C VAL A 644 14.64 -20.80 9.20
N LEU A 645 15.34 -19.98 9.99
CA LEU A 645 14.97 -19.67 11.38
C LEU A 645 14.02 -18.47 11.37
N THR A 646 12.80 -18.66 11.84
CA THR A 646 11.83 -17.59 12.01
C THR A 646 11.71 -17.20 13.49
N ILE A 647 11.78 -15.91 13.79
CA ILE A 647 11.64 -15.33 15.14
C ILE A 647 10.41 -14.42 15.17
N GLU A 648 9.38 -14.76 15.97
CA GLU A 648 8.07 -14.07 16.00
C GLU A 648 7.63 -13.55 17.36
#